data_AF-A0A8T6NPR2-F1
#
_entry.id   AF-A0A8T6NPR2-F1
#
_cell.length_a   1.000
_cell.length_b   1.000
_cell.length_c   1.000
_cell.angle_alpha   90.00
_cell.angle_beta   90.00
_cell.angle_gamma   90.00
#
_symmetry.space_group_name_H-M   'P 1'
#
loop_
_entity.id
_entity.type
_entity.pdbx_description
1 polymer ?
#
loop_
_entity_poly.entity_id
_entity_poly.type
_entity_poly.pdbx_seq_one_letter_code
_entity_poly.pdbx_strand_id
1 'polypeptide(L)'
;MENAQAVLDRVEQRTAYLLAQTRRALLHLLVRESRDFDFYSALEQTNDPAFRPTIEDLERFVEAWGHVVPTDIQTRVDLIHLLSQRYDLKRDEIPDIRKQLGMDTQAIAGAYQEKFGEPIDTIYAAIAAPDPRPYWAADVQSVPQETMVALEREVDYIQVQWGDILFEQGDPGDNLYVLVSGRMRAVRTEEDGTERILEEMAQGEIIGEVALLTGQPRGATVYAVRDCELIRLTRTGLERLMRSHPTAIYRITREMVSRIQATDQPLQREGRIASIAVVPVSPGVDTRRFAEHLSESLAHHGPVLHLTIERFTQLSMEAAASFVMTSRQQLWLEEQEAMHRFIVYEADAEPTAWTRRCLSQADRILLVADERDTPDLSEVEEMLRKPDLARIATGQELILLHNDRSTRPSGTAEWLDRRQIVRHHHMVIDHLPDFDRLARFMAGVPVGLALGGGGARGLAHIGVLRAVEEAGIPVDYIGGVSFGAIIAGAVAAGHDSRSIEKTLRDVSTRIRSYVDVTFPVLSVIAARRINRLLKTNLGDDTQIEDLWTPCFAVSSNLNRGQPVVHTRGSLWRAVRASIAIPVLLPPLLDQGNLLTDGGAFTNIPADVMLQQLGNGRVIGSSVTPAEEITEEYRFGEAVGAFDILMSRINPNREPIKTPNAASVLVWAMGLGNTYLRPQQEAAADLMLNLPVEDYEIFAFDQFDELVRAGYETARRQVSAWYHR
;
A
#
# COMPACT_ATOMS: atom_id res chain seq x y z
N MET A 1 -45.88 -2.98 20.61
CA MET A 1 -45.23 -4.17 21.21
C MET A 1 -44.31 -4.89 20.23
N GLU A 2 -44.76 -5.50 19.12
CA GLU A 2 -43.86 -6.18 18.15
C GLU A 2 -42.72 -5.28 17.62
N ASN A 3 -43.02 -4.03 17.25
CA ASN A 3 -42.00 -3.09 16.79
C ASN A 3 -40.98 -2.71 17.90
N ALA A 4 -41.43 -2.60 19.15
CA ALA A 4 -40.55 -2.28 20.28
C ALA A 4 -39.68 -3.47 20.69
N GLN A 5 -40.21 -4.69 20.57
CA GLN A 5 -39.46 -5.93 20.77
C GLN A 5 -38.31 -6.04 19.76
N ALA A 6 -38.59 -5.83 18.48
CA ALA A 6 -37.55 -5.82 17.43
C ALA A 6 -36.51 -4.69 17.58
N VAL A 7 -36.89 -3.56 18.21
CA VAL A 7 -35.93 -2.50 18.55
C VAL A 7 -35.06 -2.93 19.73
N LEU A 8 -35.65 -3.50 20.78
CA LEU A 8 -34.91 -3.98 21.95
C LEU A 8 -33.93 -5.10 21.56
N ASP A 9 -34.35 -6.05 20.74
CA ASP A 9 -33.48 -7.13 20.28
C ASP A 9 -32.29 -6.58 19.47
N ARG A 10 -32.48 -5.53 18.66
CA ARG A 10 -31.39 -4.85 17.95
C ARG A 10 -30.44 -4.11 18.89
N VAL A 11 -30.96 -3.44 19.92
CA VAL A 11 -30.15 -2.78 20.96
C VAL A 11 -29.33 -3.80 21.73
N GLU A 12 -29.94 -4.92 22.13
CA GLU A 12 -29.27 -6.02 22.84
C GLU A 12 -28.18 -6.67 21.96
N GLN A 13 -28.49 -6.99 20.71
CA GLN A 13 -27.52 -7.55 19.75
C GLN A 13 -26.35 -6.59 19.50
N ARG A 14 -26.62 -5.30 19.28
CA ARG A 14 -25.55 -4.30 19.08
C ARG A 14 -24.66 -4.18 20.31
N THR A 15 -25.25 -4.13 21.50
CA THR A 15 -24.49 -4.04 22.75
C THR A 15 -23.64 -5.29 22.98
N ALA A 16 -24.21 -6.48 22.75
CA ALA A 16 -23.48 -7.75 22.84
C ALA A 16 -22.27 -7.81 21.91
N TYR A 17 -22.46 -7.35 20.67
CA TYR A 17 -21.41 -7.25 19.69
C TYR A 17 -20.30 -6.28 20.11
N LEU A 18 -20.65 -5.07 20.57
CA LEU A 18 -19.69 -4.06 21.01
C LEU A 18 -18.86 -4.55 22.21
N LEU A 19 -19.48 -5.28 23.14
CA LEU A 19 -18.78 -5.93 24.25
C LEU A 19 -17.77 -6.98 23.76
N ALA A 20 -18.18 -7.83 22.83
CA ALA A 20 -17.31 -8.87 22.27
C ALA A 20 -16.10 -8.25 21.55
N GLN A 21 -16.33 -7.20 20.75
CA GLN A 21 -15.26 -6.47 20.07
C GLN A 21 -14.34 -5.74 21.04
N THR A 22 -14.91 -5.10 22.07
CA THR A 22 -14.15 -4.44 23.14
C THR A 22 -13.20 -5.42 23.82
N ARG A 23 -13.71 -6.60 24.18
CA ARG A 23 -12.93 -7.67 24.79
C ARG A 23 -11.82 -8.18 23.88
N ARG A 24 -12.11 -8.42 22.60
CA ARG A 24 -11.13 -8.89 21.62
C ARG A 24 -9.97 -7.93 21.47
N ALA A 25 -10.24 -6.63 21.35
CA ALA A 25 -9.20 -5.62 21.22
C ALA A 25 -8.39 -5.45 22.53
N LEU A 26 -9.04 -5.55 23.70
CA LEU A 26 -8.35 -5.59 24.99
C LEU A 26 -7.47 -6.84 25.16
N LEU A 27 -7.90 -7.99 24.66
CA LEU A 27 -7.08 -9.21 24.66
C LEU A 27 -5.87 -9.06 23.73
N HIS A 28 -6.05 -8.47 22.54
CA HIS A 28 -4.94 -8.13 21.64
C HIS A 28 -3.90 -7.20 22.30
N LEU A 29 -4.33 -6.26 23.13
CA LEU A 29 -3.44 -5.40 23.92
C LEU A 29 -2.63 -6.17 24.97
N LEU A 30 -3.16 -7.27 25.50
CA LEU A 30 -2.59 -8.02 26.62
C LEU A 30 -1.80 -9.26 26.16
N VAL A 31 -2.17 -9.84 25.01
CA VAL A 31 -1.70 -11.12 24.49
C VAL A 31 -1.62 -11.05 22.95
N ARG A 32 -0.46 -11.35 22.38
CA ARG A 32 -0.16 -11.21 20.95
C ARG A 32 -0.90 -12.23 20.04
N GLU A 33 -1.53 -13.26 20.61
CA GLU A 33 -1.87 -14.50 19.89
C GLU A 33 -3.36 -14.85 19.69
N SER A 34 -4.34 -14.13 20.26
CA SER A 34 -5.73 -14.61 20.18
C SER A 34 -6.40 -14.29 18.84
N ARG A 35 -6.24 -15.17 17.84
CA ARG A 35 -7.17 -15.31 16.71
C ARG A 35 -8.24 -16.34 17.08
N ASP A 36 -9.13 -16.01 18.01
CA ASP A 36 -10.20 -16.94 18.39
C ASP A 36 -11.43 -16.73 17.50
N PHE A 37 -11.53 -17.62 16.51
CA PHE A 37 -12.65 -17.77 15.56
C PHE A 37 -13.87 -18.46 16.19
N ASP A 38 -13.72 -19.15 17.33
CA ASP A 38 -14.75 -20.03 17.90
C ASP A 38 -15.99 -19.30 18.47
N PHE A 39 -15.90 -17.99 18.71
CA PHE A 39 -16.98 -17.22 19.31
C PHE A 39 -18.13 -16.88 18.33
N TYR A 40 -17.81 -16.52 17.08
CA TYR A 40 -18.84 -16.15 16.09
C TYR A 40 -19.70 -17.34 15.69
N SER A 41 -19.10 -18.54 15.62
CA SER A 41 -19.81 -19.80 15.36
C SER A 41 -20.86 -20.14 16.43
N ALA A 42 -20.69 -19.65 17.66
CA ALA A 42 -21.65 -19.83 18.75
C ALA A 42 -22.81 -18.83 18.70
N LEU A 43 -22.62 -17.64 18.12
CA LEU A 43 -23.66 -16.62 17.94
C LEU A 43 -24.59 -16.93 16.76
N GLU A 44 -24.09 -17.57 15.70
CA GLU A 44 -24.89 -17.94 14.52
C GLU A 44 -25.85 -19.13 14.77
N GLN A 45 -25.56 -20.01 15.73
CA GLN A 45 -26.29 -21.28 15.89
C GLN A 45 -27.56 -21.18 16.74
N THR A 46 -27.86 -20.05 17.35
CA THR A 46 -29.04 -19.91 18.22
C THR A 46 -29.88 -18.69 17.84
N ASN A 47 -31.13 -18.93 17.41
CA ASN A 47 -32.21 -17.93 17.33
C ASN A 47 -32.63 -17.36 18.72
N ASP A 48 -31.85 -17.65 19.74
CA ASP A 48 -31.93 -17.16 21.11
C ASP A 48 -30.53 -16.59 21.42
N PRO A 49 -30.36 -15.30 21.73
CA PRO A 49 -29.05 -14.81 22.10
C PRO A 49 -28.68 -15.48 23.42
N ALA A 50 -27.80 -16.48 23.38
CA ALA A 50 -27.27 -17.13 24.57
C ALA A 50 -26.51 -16.12 25.49
N PHE A 51 -26.31 -14.89 25.02
CA PHE A 51 -25.71 -13.77 25.72
C PHE A 51 -26.67 -12.58 25.79
N ARG A 52 -27.01 -12.16 27.02
CA ARG A 52 -27.81 -10.95 27.29
C ARG A 52 -26.93 -9.88 27.95
N PRO A 53 -26.81 -8.67 27.38
CA PRO A 53 -26.06 -7.58 28.00
C PRO A 53 -26.63 -7.23 29.38
N THR A 54 -25.83 -6.67 30.29
CA THR A 54 -26.36 -6.08 31.53
C THR A 54 -26.93 -4.69 31.27
N ILE A 55 -27.67 -4.13 32.24
CA ILE A 55 -28.15 -2.74 32.12
C ILE A 55 -26.99 -1.73 32.09
N GLU A 56 -25.90 -2.02 32.81
CA GLU A 56 -24.67 -1.23 32.78
C GLU A 56 -24.03 -1.23 31.39
N ASP A 57 -24.08 -2.37 30.69
CA ASP A 57 -23.59 -2.47 29.32
C ASP A 57 -24.47 -1.68 28.34
N LEU A 58 -25.80 -1.79 28.48
CA LEU A 58 -26.73 -1.01 27.66
C LEU A 58 -26.49 0.49 27.85
N GLU A 59 -26.33 0.93 29.10
CA GLU A 59 -26.05 2.32 29.46
C GLU A 59 -24.74 2.81 28.82
N ARG A 60 -23.67 2.02 28.94
CA ARG A 60 -22.35 2.37 28.42
C ARG A 60 -22.33 2.59 26.90
N PHE A 61 -23.13 1.84 26.14
CA PHE A 61 -23.14 1.90 24.68
C PHE A 61 -24.32 2.72 24.11
N VAL A 62 -24.99 3.56 24.92
CA VAL A 62 -26.13 4.39 24.51
C VAL A 62 -25.87 5.18 23.23
N GLU A 63 -24.72 5.83 23.10
CA GLU A 63 -24.39 6.60 21.89
C GLU A 63 -24.30 5.70 20.65
N ALA A 64 -23.84 4.46 20.81
CA ALA A 64 -23.63 3.51 19.73
C ALA A 64 -24.92 2.85 19.23
N TRP A 65 -25.94 2.66 20.08
CA TRP A 65 -27.24 2.10 19.66
C TRP A 65 -28.38 3.13 19.66
N GLY A 66 -28.15 4.36 20.13
CA GLY A 66 -29.18 5.38 20.28
C GLY A 66 -29.90 5.74 18.97
N HIS A 67 -29.20 5.64 17.83
CA HIS A 67 -29.77 5.85 16.50
C HIS A 67 -30.81 4.80 16.09
N VAL A 68 -30.82 3.63 16.74
CA VAL A 68 -31.80 2.55 16.51
C VAL A 68 -33.15 2.88 17.15
N VAL A 69 -33.18 3.79 18.13
CA VAL A 69 -34.40 4.19 18.84
C VAL A 69 -35.28 5.06 17.94
N PRO A 70 -36.53 4.64 17.62
CA PRO A 70 -37.45 5.43 16.81
C PRO A 70 -37.77 6.78 17.47
N THR A 71 -38.13 7.78 16.66
CA THR A 71 -38.58 9.09 17.18
C THR A 71 -40.02 9.09 17.69
N ASP A 72 -40.81 8.06 17.39
CA ASP A 72 -42.20 7.99 17.81
C ASP A 72 -42.35 7.68 19.31
N ILE A 73 -43.24 8.43 19.96
CA ILE A 73 -43.46 8.38 21.40
C ILE A 73 -44.03 7.02 21.84
N GLN A 74 -44.88 6.39 21.02
CA GLN A 74 -45.58 5.16 21.40
C GLN A 74 -44.66 3.94 21.40
N THR A 75 -43.72 3.84 20.46
CA THR A 75 -42.70 2.78 20.46
C THR A 75 -41.66 3.01 21.56
N ARG A 76 -41.31 4.26 21.87
CA ARG A 76 -40.44 4.57 23.03
C ARG A 76 -41.06 4.15 24.35
N VAL A 77 -42.35 4.44 24.55
CA VAL A 77 -43.11 4.02 25.74
C VAL A 77 -43.16 2.49 25.85
N ASP A 78 -43.42 1.79 24.74
CA ASP A 78 -43.37 0.32 24.71
C ASP A 78 -41.97 -0.22 25.03
N LEU A 79 -40.91 0.42 24.50
CA LEU A 79 -39.53 0.03 24.73
C LEU A 79 -39.11 0.23 26.20
N ILE A 80 -39.50 1.35 26.81
CA ILE A 80 -39.26 1.63 28.25
C ILE A 80 -39.92 0.55 29.11
N HIS A 81 -41.17 0.19 28.79
CA HIS A 81 -41.87 -0.86 29.52
C HIS A 81 -41.16 -2.21 29.37
N LEU A 82 -40.77 -2.60 28.15
CA LEU A 82 -40.04 -3.84 27.89
C LEU A 82 -38.68 -3.89 28.59
N LEU A 83 -37.94 -2.78 28.59
CA LEU A 83 -36.68 -2.65 29.34
C LEU A 83 -36.91 -2.87 30.83
N SER A 84 -37.94 -2.23 31.40
CA SER A 84 -38.28 -2.40 32.81
C SER A 84 -38.65 -3.82 33.18
N GLN A 85 -39.27 -4.59 32.27
CA GLN A 85 -39.60 -5.99 32.53
C GLN A 85 -38.40 -6.94 32.41
N ARG A 86 -37.34 -6.52 31.70
CA ARG A 86 -36.18 -7.37 31.39
C ARG A 86 -34.95 -7.07 32.24
N TYR A 87 -34.80 -5.84 32.73
CA TYR A 87 -33.64 -5.36 33.45
C TYR A 87 -34.04 -4.68 34.76
N ASP A 88 -33.20 -4.82 35.79
CA ASP A 88 -33.36 -4.06 37.03
C ASP A 88 -32.89 -2.63 36.80
N LEU A 89 -33.83 -1.69 36.67
CA LEU A 89 -33.53 -0.29 36.37
C LEU A 89 -33.35 0.48 37.68
N LYS A 90 -32.15 1.03 37.91
CA LYS A 90 -31.91 1.99 39.00
C LYS A 90 -31.71 3.39 38.43
N ARG A 91 -32.50 4.34 38.92
CA ARG A 91 -32.57 5.71 38.39
C ARG A 91 -31.22 6.42 38.24
N ASP A 92 -30.29 6.16 39.15
CA ASP A 92 -28.96 6.77 39.20
C ASP A 92 -27.91 6.03 38.35
N GLU A 93 -28.20 4.79 37.93
CA GLU A 93 -27.30 3.92 37.16
C GLU A 93 -27.56 3.99 35.64
N ILE A 94 -28.63 4.69 35.20
CA ILE A 94 -29.01 4.80 33.78
C ILE A 94 -29.25 6.24 33.25
N PRO A 95 -28.42 7.25 33.57
CA PRO A 95 -28.63 8.63 33.14
C PRO A 95 -28.75 8.85 31.62
N ASP A 96 -27.94 8.16 30.81
CA ASP A 96 -27.87 8.30 29.36
C ASP A 96 -29.02 7.55 28.66
N ILE A 97 -29.40 6.35 29.10
CA ILE A 97 -30.63 5.69 28.63
C ILE A 97 -31.84 6.58 28.89
N ARG A 98 -31.93 7.18 30.10
CA ARG A 98 -33.03 8.10 30.45
C ARG A 98 -33.11 9.29 29.51
N LYS A 99 -31.95 9.89 29.22
CA LYS A 99 -31.84 11.01 28.28
C LYS A 99 -32.22 10.58 26.86
N GLN A 100 -31.71 9.44 26.38
CA GLN A 100 -31.93 8.96 25.02
C GLN A 100 -33.39 8.59 24.75
N LEU A 101 -34.04 7.92 25.71
CA LEU A 101 -35.44 7.53 25.62
C LEU A 101 -36.42 8.67 25.97
N GLY A 102 -35.90 9.79 26.50
CA GLY A 102 -36.71 10.92 26.94
C GLY A 102 -37.56 10.61 28.16
N MET A 103 -37.10 9.71 29.04
CA MET A 103 -37.85 9.21 30.20
C MET A 103 -38.23 10.32 31.20
N ASP A 104 -37.46 11.41 31.24
CA ASP A 104 -37.71 12.56 32.10
C ASP A 104 -38.65 13.62 31.47
N THR A 105 -39.18 13.38 30.27
CA THR A 105 -40.10 14.32 29.58
C THR A 105 -41.56 14.09 29.97
N GLN A 106 -42.33 15.18 30.11
CA GLN A 106 -43.78 15.09 30.39
C GLN A 106 -44.54 14.32 29.29
N ALA A 107 -44.06 14.38 28.04
CA ALA A 107 -44.68 13.68 26.92
C ALA A 107 -44.62 12.16 27.08
N ILE A 108 -43.45 11.61 27.42
CA ILE A 108 -43.26 10.17 27.65
C ILE A 108 -43.98 9.74 28.93
N ALA A 109 -43.86 10.50 30.02
CA ALA A 109 -44.52 10.17 31.28
C ALA A 109 -46.06 10.13 31.15
N GLY A 110 -46.66 11.09 30.44
CA GLY A 110 -48.09 11.13 30.16
C GLY A 110 -48.55 9.95 29.30
N ALA A 111 -47.82 9.66 28.21
CA ALA A 111 -48.14 8.55 27.31
C ALA A 111 -47.97 7.18 27.98
N TYR A 112 -46.99 7.02 28.88
CA TYR A 112 -46.80 5.80 29.66
C TYR A 112 -47.97 5.57 30.64
N GLN A 113 -48.38 6.60 31.39
CA GLN A 113 -49.52 6.55 32.31
C GLN A 113 -50.85 6.26 31.57
N GLU A 114 -51.06 6.85 30.39
CA GLU A 114 -52.24 6.61 29.57
C GLU A 114 -52.31 5.15 29.08
N LYS A 115 -51.17 4.57 28.73
CA LYS A 115 -51.09 3.24 28.14
C LYS A 115 -51.10 2.10 29.16
N PHE A 116 -50.33 2.24 30.23
CA PHE A 116 -50.11 1.17 31.21
C PHE A 116 -50.84 1.38 32.54
N GLY A 117 -51.48 2.55 32.75
CA GLY A 117 -52.28 2.83 33.94
C GLY A 117 -51.46 3.13 35.20
N GLU A 118 -50.14 3.19 35.11
CA GLU A 118 -49.22 3.44 36.22
C GLU A 118 -48.23 4.58 35.91
N PRO A 119 -47.72 5.30 36.92
CA PRO A 119 -46.69 6.31 36.72
C PRO A 119 -45.41 5.68 36.21
N ILE A 120 -44.68 6.37 35.33
CA ILE A 120 -43.40 5.85 34.80
C ILE A 120 -42.38 5.54 35.89
N ASP A 121 -42.44 6.20 37.06
CA ASP A 121 -41.53 5.91 38.19
C ASP A 121 -41.69 4.48 38.76
N THR A 122 -42.78 3.75 38.45
CA THR A 122 -42.96 2.36 38.91
C THR A 122 -41.97 1.38 38.26
N ILE A 123 -41.37 1.75 37.13
CA ILE A 123 -40.37 0.93 36.43
C ILE A 123 -39.06 0.73 37.21
N TYR A 124 -38.80 1.55 38.22
CA TYR A 124 -37.62 1.44 39.09
C TYR A 124 -37.85 0.51 40.29
N ALA A 125 -39.01 -0.16 40.35
CA ALA A 125 -39.27 -1.19 41.36
C ALA A 125 -38.45 -2.45 41.02
N ALA A 126 -37.66 -2.92 42.00
CA ALA A 126 -36.70 -4.00 41.79
C ALA A 126 -37.35 -5.28 41.26
N ILE A 127 -36.78 -5.82 40.17
CA ILE A 127 -37.11 -7.16 39.66
C ILE A 127 -35.93 -8.08 39.97
N ALA A 128 -36.20 -9.35 40.28
CA ALA A 128 -35.14 -10.36 40.35
C ALA A 128 -34.54 -10.55 38.95
N ALA A 129 -33.46 -9.85 38.65
CA ALA A 129 -32.73 -10.03 37.40
C ALA A 129 -32.18 -11.47 37.33
N PRO A 130 -32.28 -12.16 36.18
CA PRO A 130 -31.59 -13.42 36.00
C PRO A 130 -30.07 -13.20 36.13
N ASP A 131 -29.41 -14.13 36.84
CA ASP A 131 -27.97 -14.13 37.05
C ASP A 131 -27.24 -14.14 35.69
N PRO A 132 -26.42 -13.12 35.36
CA PRO A 132 -25.70 -13.10 34.10
C PRO A 132 -24.76 -14.31 34.06
N ARG A 133 -25.05 -15.29 33.22
CA ARG A 133 -24.18 -16.47 33.08
C ARG A 133 -22.78 -16.00 32.62
N PRO A 134 -21.71 -16.42 33.31
CA PRO A 134 -20.38 -15.98 32.95
C PRO A 134 -19.93 -16.54 31.60
N TYR A 135 -19.22 -15.66 30.90
CA TYR A 135 -18.78 -15.61 29.51
C TYR A 135 -17.81 -16.71 29.02
N TRP A 136 -17.32 -17.60 29.88
CA TRP A 136 -16.19 -18.46 29.52
C TRP A 136 -16.64 -19.83 29.01
N ALA A 137 -16.48 -20.07 27.71
CA ALA A 137 -16.07 -21.38 27.23
C ALA A 137 -14.53 -21.36 27.16
N ALA A 138 -13.92 -22.30 27.89
CA ALA A 138 -12.53 -22.75 27.91
C ALA A 138 -11.43 -21.92 27.18
N ASP A 139 -10.35 -21.64 27.93
CA ASP A 139 -8.95 -21.54 27.45
C ASP A 139 -8.35 -20.22 26.89
N VAL A 140 -8.57 -19.07 27.55
CA VAL A 140 -7.57 -17.97 27.51
C VAL A 140 -6.74 -17.97 28.80
N GLN A 141 -5.77 -18.88 28.90
CA GLN A 141 -4.99 -19.18 30.12
C GLN A 141 -4.03 -18.05 30.59
N SER A 142 -4.12 -16.80 30.10
CA SER A 142 -3.07 -15.79 30.30
C SER A 142 -3.49 -14.47 30.97
N VAL A 143 -4.79 -14.15 31.10
CA VAL A 143 -5.27 -12.91 31.76
C VAL A 143 -6.38 -13.22 32.79
N PRO A 144 -6.25 -12.80 34.07
CA PRO A 144 -7.31 -12.99 35.06
C PRO A 144 -8.62 -12.29 34.66
N GLN A 145 -9.76 -12.96 34.85
CA GLN A 145 -11.07 -12.42 34.50
C GLN A 145 -11.39 -11.08 35.19
N GLU A 146 -10.98 -10.92 36.45
CA GLU A 146 -11.12 -9.65 37.20
C GLU A 146 -10.40 -8.48 36.51
N THR A 147 -9.25 -8.76 35.89
CA THR A 147 -8.46 -7.77 35.16
C THR A 147 -9.15 -7.35 33.87
N MET A 148 -9.77 -8.28 33.14
CA MET A 148 -10.55 -7.97 31.94
C MET A 148 -11.76 -7.10 32.25
N VAL A 149 -12.50 -7.43 33.30
CA VAL A 149 -13.66 -6.63 33.75
C VAL A 149 -13.22 -5.22 34.18
N ALA A 150 -12.08 -5.09 34.87
CA ALA A 150 -11.55 -3.79 35.25
C ALA A 150 -11.11 -2.95 34.04
N LEU A 151 -10.47 -3.56 33.05
CA LEU A 151 -10.10 -2.91 31.79
C LEU A 151 -11.32 -2.47 30.99
N GLU A 152 -12.33 -3.34 30.87
CA GLU A 152 -13.58 -3.02 30.20
C GLU A 152 -14.22 -1.77 30.80
N ARG A 153 -14.23 -1.62 32.13
CA ARG A 153 -14.81 -0.44 32.80
C ARG A 153 -14.08 0.87 32.57
N GLU A 154 -12.82 0.82 32.13
CA GLU A 154 -11.97 2.02 32.00
C GLU A 154 -11.83 2.51 30.56
N VAL A 155 -12.48 1.81 29.61
CA VAL A 155 -12.43 2.16 28.19
C VAL A 155 -13.78 2.59 27.64
N ASP A 156 -13.75 3.52 26.69
CA ASP A 156 -14.94 3.99 25.96
C ASP A 156 -14.90 3.49 24.52
N TYR A 157 -16.05 3.41 23.88
CA TYR A 157 -16.15 3.08 22.47
C TYR A 157 -16.40 4.32 21.63
N ILE A 158 -15.70 4.42 20.51
CA ILE A 158 -15.75 5.58 19.61
C ILE A 158 -15.89 5.10 18.18
N GLN A 159 -16.75 5.76 17.44
CA GLN A 159 -16.83 5.63 15.99
C GLN A 159 -16.28 6.88 15.33
N VAL A 160 -15.47 6.71 14.30
CA VAL A 160 -14.93 7.80 13.49
C VAL A 160 -15.30 7.48 12.05
N GLN A 161 -16.11 8.35 11.43
CA GLN A 161 -16.59 8.10 10.08
C GLN A 161 -15.47 8.35 9.07
N TRP A 162 -15.64 7.78 7.88
CA TRP A 162 -14.77 8.03 6.73
C TRP A 162 -14.49 9.53 6.51
N GLY A 163 -13.22 9.92 6.65
CA GLY A 163 -12.75 11.30 6.48
C GLY A 163 -12.64 12.12 7.76
N ASP A 164 -13.27 11.68 8.85
CA ASP A 164 -13.22 12.39 10.11
C ASP A 164 -11.84 12.28 10.76
N ILE A 165 -11.44 13.37 11.42
CA ILE A 165 -10.18 13.47 12.17
C ILE A 165 -10.41 12.93 13.59
N LEU A 166 -9.54 12.01 14.02
CA LEU A 166 -9.52 11.51 15.40
C LEU A 166 -8.87 12.54 16.35
N PHE A 167 -7.74 13.12 15.92
CA PHE A 167 -7.05 14.23 16.59
C PHE A 167 -6.08 14.92 15.62
N GLU A 168 -5.74 16.17 15.90
CA GLU A 168 -4.81 16.98 15.12
C GLU A 168 -3.39 17.01 15.73
N GLN A 169 -2.40 17.28 14.88
CA GLN A 169 -1.05 17.57 15.32
C GLN A 169 -1.04 18.78 16.27
N GLY A 170 -0.38 18.63 17.41
CA GLY A 170 -0.33 19.65 18.46
C GLY A 170 -1.42 19.52 19.52
N ASP A 171 -2.43 18.67 19.32
CA ASP A 171 -3.45 18.40 20.33
C ASP A 171 -2.83 17.79 21.61
N PRO A 172 -3.50 17.90 22.77
CA PRO A 172 -3.08 17.24 23.98
C PRO A 172 -3.14 15.70 23.85
N GLY A 173 -2.11 15.03 24.37
CA GLY A 173 -1.93 13.59 24.34
C GLY A 173 -2.60 12.83 25.49
N ASP A 174 -3.89 13.04 25.76
CA ASP A 174 -4.52 12.52 27.00
C ASP A 174 -5.24 11.18 26.83
N ASN A 175 -5.30 10.67 25.60
CA ASN A 175 -6.00 9.44 25.27
C ASN A 175 -5.12 8.49 24.47
N LEU A 176 -5.29 7.19 24.73
CA LEU A 176 -4.89 6.10 23.88
C LEU A 176 -6.10 5.62 23.08
N TYR A 177 -5.88 5.17 21.86
CA TYR A 177 -6.90 4.46 21.10
C TYR A 177 -6.39 3.10 20.62
N VAL A 178 -7.28 2.13 20.54
CA VAL A 178 -7.03 0.85 19.86
C VAL A 178 -8.02 0.71 18.74
N LEU A 179 -7.51 0.50 17.54
CA LEU A 179 -8.33 0.33 16.35
C LEU A 179 -8.94 -1.07 16.35
N VAL A 180 -10.24 -1.17 16.58
CA VAL A 180 -11.00 -2.44 16.63
C VAL A 180 -11.31 -2.90 15.22
N SER A 181 -11.79 -1.97 14.42
CA SER A 181 -12.21 -2.15 13.03
C SER A 181 -11.98 -0.82 12.33
N GLY A 182 -11.75 -0.84 11.03
CA GLY A 182 -11.37 0.36 10.29
C GLY A 182 -9.88 0.46 9.91
N ARG A 183 -9.53 1.57 9.28
CA ARG A 183 -8.17 1.93 8.86
C ARG A 183 -8.01 3.42 9.06
N MET A 184 -6.92 3.81 9.70
CA MET A 184 -6.58 5.21 9.92
C MET A 184 -5.26 5.55 9.27
N ARG A 185 -5.01 6.84 9.02
CA ARG A 185 -3.74 7.33 8.51
C ARG A 185 -3.23 8.48 9.36
N ALA A 186 -1.93 8.44 9.66
CA ALA A 186 -1.22 9.50 10.36
C ALA A 186 -0.44 10.34 9.35
N VAL A 187 -0.66 11.65 9.38
CA VAL A 187 0.05 12.63 8.55
C VAL A 187 0.69 13.70 9.43
N ARG A 188 1.88 14.14 9.04
CA ARG A 188 2.58 15.25 9.66
C ARG A 188 2.63 16.41 8.70
N THR A 189 2.21 17.59 9.15
CA THR A 189 2.36 18.81 8.37
C THR A 189 3.76 19.37 8.58
N GLU A 190 4.54 19.49 7.51
CA GLU A 190 5.88 20.11 7.52
C GLU A 190 5.79 21.66 7.51
N GLU A 191 6.91 22.35 7.74
CA GLU A 191 6.95 23.82 7.87
C GLU A 191 6.49 24.56 6.59
N ASP A 192 6.59 23.90 5.44
CA ASP A 192 6.14 24.42 4.14
C ASP A 192 4.63 24.21 3.88
N GLY A 193 3.90 23.63 4.86
CA GLY A 193 2.48 23.32 4.77
C GLY A 193 2.16 22.03 4.03
N THR A 194 3.16 21.26 3.58
CA THR A 194 2.93 19.96 2.96
C THR A 194 2.63 18.89 4.01
N GLU A 195 1.68 18.00 3.70
CA GLU A 195 1.37 16.85 4.55
C GLU A 195 2.18 15.63 4.10
N ARG A 196 2.97 15.09 5.01
CA ARG A 196 3.72 13.84 4.83
C ARG A 196 3.03 12.70 5.55
N ILE A 197 2.70 11.64 4.82
CA ILE A 197 2.17 10.41 5.42
C ILE A 197 3.28 9.74 6.24
N LEU A 198 3.01 9.51 7.53
CA LEU A 198 3.93 8.79 8.42
C LEU A 198 3.64 7.30 8.39
N GLU A 199 2.38 6.92 8.61
CA GLU A 199 1.95 5.54 8.73
C GLU A 199 0.44 5.35 8.47
N GLU A 200 0.06 4.12 8.14
CA GLU A 200 -1.32 3.67 8.10
C GLU A 200 -1.56 2.61 9.17
N MET A 201 -2.57 2.85 9.98
CA MET A 201 -2.94 2.00 11.10
C MET A 201 -4.09 1.06 10.74
N ALA A 202 -3.98 -0.21 11.11
CA ALA A 202 -5.04 -1.23 10.90
C ALA A 202 -5.53 -1.84 12.22
N GLN A 203 -6.50 -2.76 12.12
CA GLN A 203 -7.07 -3.47 13.26
C GLN A 203 -6.00 -4.03 14.21
N GLY A 204 -6.20 -3.83 15.51
CA GLY A 204 -5.32 -4.24 16.59
C GLY A 204 -4.14 -3.28 16.85
N GLU A 205 -4.01 -2.21 16.07
CA GLU A 205 -2.97 -1.20 16.31
C GLU A 205 -3.39 -0.15 17.31
N ILE A 206 -2.38 0.33 18.03
CA ILE A 206 -2.49 1.32 19.08
C ILE A 206 -2.17 2.68 18.46
N ILE A 207 -2.96 3.69 18.83
CA ILE A 207 -2.83 5.04 18.28
C ILE A 207 -2.66 6.02 19.45
N GLY A 208 -1.63 6.85 19.36
CA GLY A 208 -1.41 7.98 20.27
C GLY A 208 -0.69 7.63 21.57
N GLU A 209 -0.07 6.46 21.66
CA GLU A 209 0.68 5.95 22.79
C GLU A 209 1.87 6.82 23.18
N VAL A 210 2.60 7.38 22.19
CA VAL A 210 3.76 8.24 22.45
C VAL A 210 3.35 9.49 23.24
N ALA A 211 2.30 10.17 22.80
CA ALA A 211 1.82 11.39 23.44
C ALA A 211 1.27 11.10 24.86
N LEU A 212 0.57 9.98 25.03
CA LEU A 212 0.07 9.55 26.33
C LEU A 212 1.20 9.27 27.33
N LEU A 213 2.22 8.49 26.92
CA LEU A 213 3.32 8.08 27.78
C LEU A 213 4.31 9.21 28.08
N THR A 214 4.61 10.06 27.10
CA THR A 214 5.62 11.13 27.24
C THR A 214 5.04 12.44 27.77
N GLY A 215 3.72 12.63 27.68
CA GLY A 215 3.06 13.90 27.98
C GLY A 215 3.31 15.00 26.94
N GLN A 216 3.94 14.68 25.82
CA GLN A 216 4.11 15.62 24.71
C GLN A 216 2.80 15.77 23.91
N PRO A 217 2.63 16.89 23.16
CA PRO A 217 1.54 17.03 22.21
C PRO A 217 1.55 15.94 21.12
N ARG A 218 0.40 15.75 20.44
CA ARG A 218 0.29 14.83 19.28
C ARG A 218 1.31 15.22 18.20
N GLY A 219 2.14 14.27 17.78
CA GLY A 219 3.18 14.51 16.77
C GLY A 219 2.71 14.41 15.31
N ALA A 220 1.43 14.14 15.08
CA ALA A 220 0.80 13.96 13.78
C ALA A 220 -0.73 14.11 13.91
N THR A 221 -1.39 14.47 12.81
CA THR A 221 -2.85 14.40 12.65
C THR A 221 -3.24 12.99 12.22
N VAL A 222 -4.27 12.43 12.84
CA VAL A 222 -4.78 11.09 12.51
C VAL A 222 -6.25 11.19 12.07
N TYR A 223 -6.57 10.60 10.93
CA TYR A 223 -7.93 10.58 10.39
C TYR A 223 -8.31 9.19 9.84
N ALA A 224 -9.61 8.95 9.73
CA ALA A 224 -10.18 7.69 9.24
C ALA A 224 -10.12 7.60 7.70
N VAL A 225 -9.48 6.55 7.20
CA VAL A 225 -9.40 6.21 5.76
C VAL A 225 -10.56 5.30 5.34
N ARG A 226 -11.10 4.51 6.26
CA ARG A 226 -12.41 3.86 6.19
C ARG A 226 -13.17 4.12 7.49
N ASP A 227 -14.46 3.81 7.54
CA ASP A 227 -15.22 3.90 8.80
C ASP A 227 -14.50 3.10 9.90
N CYS A 228 -14.22 3.74 11.02
CA CYS A 228 -13.41 3.19 12.10
C CYS A 228 -14.20 3.04 13.39
N GLU A 229 -13.86 1.97 14.10
CA GLU A 229 -14.32 1.69 15.44
C GLU A 229 -13.10 1.56 16.33
N LEU A 230 -13.10 2.34 17.42
CA LEU A 230 -11.98 2.45 18.32
C LEU A 230 -12.42 2.28 19.76
N ILE A 231 -11.50 1.76 20.55
CA ILE A 231 -11.59 1.79 22.00
C ILE A 231 -10.67 2.88 22.50
N ARG A 232 -11.22 3.82 23.27
CA ARG A 232 -10.47 4.90 23.92
C ARG A 232 -10.16 4.53 25.37
N LEU A 233 -8.90 4.64 25.75
CA LEU A 233 -8.46 4.62 27.14
C LEU A 233 -7.92 6.00 27.53
N THR A 234 -8.52 6.63 28.53
CA THR A 234 -8.07 7.94 29.02
C THR A 234 -6.83 7.80 29.91
N ARG A 235 -6.02 8.86 30.03
CA ARG A 235 -4.89 8.94 30.99
C ARG A 235 -5.33 8.55 32.40
N THR A 236 -6.45 9.11 32.87
CA THR A 236 -7.03 8.81 34.18
C THR A 236 -7.45 7.35 34.34
N GLY A 237 -7.97 6.74 33.28
CA GLY A 237 -8.30 5.31 33.27
C GLY A 237 -7.05 4.44 33.35
N LEU A 238 -6.02 4.78 32.55
CA LEU A 238 -4.72 4.12 32.60
C LEU A 238 -4.09 4.20 34.01
N GLU A 239 -4.11 5.38 34.64
CA GLU A 239 -3.59 5.58 36.01
C GLU A 239 -4.37 4.78 37.07
N ARG A 240 -5.69 4.63 36.92
CA ARG A 240 -6.50 3.77 37.80
C ARG A 240 -6.16 2.29 37.62
N LEU A 241 -5.95 1.84 36.38
CA LEU A 241 -5.50 0.49 36.07
C LEU A 241 -4.08 0.23 36.60
N MET A 242 -3.19 1.23 36.55
CA MET A 242 -1.84 1.15 37.14
C MET A 242 -1.88 0.86 38.63
N ARG A 243 -2.81 1.45 39.36
CA ARG A 243 -2.95 1.27 40.81
C ARG A 243 -3.60 -0.06 41.18
N SER A 244 -4.58 -0.50 40.40
CA SER A 244 -5.41 -1.68 40.72
C SER A 244 -4.90 -2.98 40.11
N HIS A 245 -4.27 -2.93 38.93
CA HIS A 245 -3.86 -4.10 38.13
C HIS A 245 -2.46 -3.91 37.49
N PRO A 246 -1.38 -3.77 38.30
CA PRO A 246 -0.05 -3.41 37.80
C PRO A 246 0.55 -4.40 36.79
N THR A 247 0.24 -5.69 36.91
CA THR A 247 0.72 -6.73 35.97
C THR A 247 0.15 -6.57 34.57
N ALA A 248 -1.11 -6.12 34.45
CA ALA A 248 -1.77 -5.90 33.17
C ALA A 248 -1.14 -4.71 32.44
N ILE A 249 -0.92 -3.61 33.17
CA ILE A 249 -0.26 -2.43 32.65
C ILE A 249 1.15 -2.72 32.19
N TYR A 250 1.94 -3.47 32.97
CA TYR A 250 3.30 -3.80 32.56
C TYR A 250 3.34 -4.49 31.18
N ARG A 251 2.36 -5.35 30.88
CA ARG A 251 2.23 -5.99 29.56
C ARG A 251 1.88 -4.98 28.47
N ILE A 252 0.88 -4.14 28.71
CA ILE A 252 0.44 -3.07 27.80
C ILE A 252 1.59 -2.10 27.48
N THR A 253 2.29 -1.61 28.51
CA THR A 253 3.41 -0.66 28.35
C THR A 253 4.58 -1.30 27.60
N ARG A 254 4.90 -2.58 27.87
CA ARG A 254 5.95 -3.29 27.14
C ARG A 254 5.63 -3.41 25.65
N GLU A 255 4.37 -3.70 25.32
CA GLU A 255 3.90 -3.81 23.93
C GLU A 255 3.98 -2.45 23.20
N MET A 256 3.57 -1.37 23.85
CA MET A 256 3.72 0.00 23.32
C MET A 256 5.19 0.33 23.02
N VAL A 257 6.09 0.03 23.97
CA VAL A 257 7.53 0.30 23.81
C VAL A 257 8.15 -0.53 22.69
N SER A 258 7.79 -1.82 22.57
CA SER A 258 8.29 -2.66 21.48
C SER A 258 7.88 -2.16 20.09
N ARG A 259 6.70 -1.53 19.97
CA ARG A 259 6.23 -0.95 18.71
C ARG A 259 6.96 0.33 18.35
N ILE A 260 7.20 1.21 19.32
CA ILE A 260 8.00 2.44 19.14
C ILE A 260 9.43 2.10 18.67
N GLN A 261 9.99 0.98 19.14
CA GLN A 261 11.34 0.54 18.73
C GLN A 261 11.37 -0.18 17.37
N ALA A 262 10.23 -0.71 16.90
CA ALA A 262 10.13 -1.40 15.62
C ALA A 262 9.98 -0.44 14.42
N THR A 263 9.83 0.87 14.65
CA THR A 263 9.65 1.91 13.63
C THR A 263 10.87 2.06 12.67
N ASP A 264 12.04 1.54 13.04
CA ASP A 264 13.27 1.59 12.23
C ASP A 264 13.46 0.40 11.25
N GLN A 265 12.56 -0.59 11.26
CA GLN A 265 12.57 -1.64 10.25
C GLN A 265 11.38 -1.45 9.31
N PRO A 266 11.57 -1.47 7.98
CA PRO A 266 10.47 -1.65 7.04
C PRO A 266 9.94 -3.07 7.27
N LEU A 267 9.07 -3.23 8.27
CA LEU A 267 8.38 -4.48 8.54
C LEU A 267 7.75 -4.89 7.23
N GLN A 268 8.17 -6.06 6.73
CA GLN A 268 7.43 -6.79 5.72
C GLN A 268 5.96 -6.73 6.12
N ARG A 269 5.17 -6.00 5.31
CA ARG A 269 3.75 -5.80 5.52
C ARG A 269 3.03 -7.10 5.15
N GLU A 270 3.30 -8.16 5.89
CA GLU A 270 2.62 -9.44 5.74
C GLU A 270 1.18 -9.28 6.24
N GLY A 271 0.23 -9.46 5.32
CA GLY A 271 -1.15 -9.81 5.66
C GLY A 271 -1.98 -8.67 6.25
N ARG A 272 -2.41 -7.73 5.42
CA ARG A 272 -3.62 -6.95 5.69
C ARG A 272 -4.65 -7.26 4.61
N ILE A 273 -5.91 -7.40 5.03
CA ILE A 273 -7.06 -7.52 4.13
C ILE A 273 -6.95 -6.38 3.12
N ALA A 274 -7.14 -6.69 1.83
CA ALA A 274 -7.31 -5.65 0.82
C ALA A 274 -8.79 -5.63 0.44
N SER A 275 -9.52 -4.69 1.03
CA SER A 275 -10.80 -4.25 0.50
C SER A 275 -10.55 -3.37 -0.74
N ILE A 276 -11.09 -3.78 -1.87
CA ILE A 276 -10.81 -3.18 -3.18
C ILE A 276 -12.14 -2.70 -3.76
N ALA A 277 -12.27 -1.40 -4.00
CA ALA A 277 -13.40 -0.86 -4.76
C ALA A 277 -13.06 -0.81 -6.24
N VAL A 278 -13.88 -1.45 -7.06
CA VAL A 278 -13.86 -1.34 -8.53
C VAL A 278 -14.89 -0.29 -8.92
N VAL A 279 -14.41 0.83 -9.47
CA VAL A 279 -15.24 1.99 -9.78
C VAL A 279 -15.21 2.25 -11.28
N PRO A 280 -16.35 2.14 -11.98
CA PRO A 280 -16.43 2.55 -13.38
C PRO A 280 -16.28 4.07 -13.49
N VAL A 281 -15.32 4.53 -14.28
CA VAL A 281 -15.12 5.97 -14.55
C VAL A 281 -15.35 6.35 -16.01
N SER A 282 -15.60 5.37 -16.90
CA SER A 282 -16.05 5.64 -18.25
C SER A 282 -17.42 5.01 -18.55
N PRO A 283 -18.24 5.62 -19.43
CA PRO A 283 -19.56 5.11 -19.73
C PRO A 283 -19.53 3.74 -20.41
N GLY A 284 -20.20 2.74 -19.83
CA GLY A 284 -20.36 1.43 -20.46
C GLY A 284 -19.15 0.49 -20.36
N VAL A 285 -18.14 0.84 -19.57
CA VAL A 285 -17.04 -0.06 -19.23
C VAL A 285 -17.55 -1.28 -18.44
N ASP A 286 -17.10 -2.47 -18.82
CA ASP A 286 -17.56 -3.74 -18.23
C ASP A 286 -16.84 -4.04 -16.91
N THR A 287 -17.22 -3.31 -15.85
CA THR A 287 -16.67 -3.53 -14.50
C THR A 287 -17.07 -4.87 -13.91
N ARG A 288 -18.21 -5.44 -14.33
CA ARG A 288 -18.68 -6.75 -13.87
C ARG A 288 -17.69 -7.83 -14.24
N ARG A 289 -17.36 -7.92 -15.54
CA ARG A 289 -16.40 -8.88 -16.05
C ARG A 289 -14.99 -8.62 -15.51
N PHE A 290 -14.60 -7.35 -15.38
CA PHE A 290 -13.34 -6.98 -14.77
C PHE A 290 -13.24 -7.48 -13.31
N ALA A 291 -14.27 -7.24 -12.49
CA ALA A 291 -14.29 -7.66 -11.09
C ALA A 291 -14.29 -9.19 -10.93
N GLU A 292 -14.96 -9.91 -11.84
CA GLU A 292 -14.94 -11.38 -11.89
C GLU A 292 -13.53 -11.91 -12.17
N HIS A 293 -12.87 -11.45 -13.24
CA HIS A 293 -11.50 -11.89 -13.57
C HIS A 293 -10.49 -11.48 -12.49
N LEU A 294 -10.63 -10.27 -11.90
CA LEU A 294 -9.79 -9.86 -10.77
C LEU A 294 -9.99 -10.79 -9.57
N SER A 295 -11.23 -11.16 -9.27
CA SER A 295 -11.54 -12.08 -8.17
C SER A 295 -10.97 -13.47 -8.41
N GLU A 296 -11.02 -13.98 -9.64
CA GLU A 296 -10.41 -15.25 -10.02
C GLU A 296 -8.88 -15.24 -9.85
N SER A 297 -8.20 -14.21 -10.33
CA SER A 297 -6.74 -14.08 -10.15
C SER A 297 -6.35 -13.87 -8.68
N LEU A 298 -7.13 -13.11 -7.90
CA LEU A 298 -6.89 -12.92 -6.46
C LEU A 298 -7.09 -14.22 -5.66
N ALA A 299 -7.95 -15.14 -6.12
CA ALA A 299 -8.20 -16.41 -5.44
C ALA A 299 -6.95 -17.29 -5.33
N HIS A 300 -5.96 -17.10 -6.22
CA HIS A 300 -4.65 -17.75 -6.13
C HIS A 300 -3.82 -17.28 -4.92
N HIS A 301 -4.15 -16.12 -4.35
CA HIS A 301 -3.42 -15.51 -3.23
C HIS A 301 -4.18 -15.58 -1.89
N GLY A 302 -5.44 -16.04 -1.88
CA GLY A 302 -6.25 -16.28 -0.69
C GLY A 302 -7.75 -16.20 -0.96
N PRO A 303 -8.61 -16.45 0.03
CA PRO A 303 -10.07 -16.41 -0.15
C PRO A 303 -10.56 -15.01 -0.55
N VAL A 304 -11.48 -14.95 -1.52
CA VAL A 304 -12.01 -13.70 -2.09
C VAL A 304 -13.52 -13.65 -1.97
N LEU A 305 -14.05 -12.49 -1.56
CA LEU A 305 -15.48 -12.19 -1.61
C LEU A 305 -15.74 -11.03 -2.58
N HIS A 306 -16.47 -11.29 -3.65
CA HIS A 306 -16.93 -10.25 -4.59
C HIS A 306 -18.35 -9.80 -4.24
N LEU A 307 -18.54 -8.52 -3.94
CA LEU A 307 -19.81 -7.92 -3.52
C LEU A 307 -20.35 -6.95 -4.56
N THR A 308 -21.55 -7.23 -5.04
CA THR A 308 -22.45 -6.27 -5.70
C THR A 308 -23.52 -5.82 -4.71
N ILE A 309 -24.30 -4.81 -5.10
CA ILE A 309 -25.45 -4.36 -4.30
C ILE A 309 -26.47 -5.49 -4.10
N GLU A 310 -26.72 -6.33 -5.10
CA GLU A 310 -27.64 -7.47 -5.00
C GLU A 310 -27.11 -8.54 -4.05
N ARG A 311 -25.83 -8.91 -4.21
CA ARG A 311 -25.21 -9.94 -3.39
C ARG A 311 -25.07 -9.47 -1.94
N PHE A 312 -24.74 -8.21 -1.72
CA PHE A 312 -24.73 -7.61 -0.38
C PHE A 312 -26.13 -7.64 0.25
N THR A 313 -27.17 -7.24 -0.49
CA THR A 313 -28.55 -7.27 0.01
C THR A 313 -29.01 -8.69 0.34
N GLN A 314 -28.64 -9.66 -0.49
CA GLN A 314 -28.97 -11.07 -0.30
C GLN A 314 -28.26 -11.68 0.92
N LEU A 315 -26.94 -11.46 1.04
CA LEU A 315 -26.12 -12.09 2.09
C LEU A 315 -26.28 -11.41 3.44
N SER A 316 -26.43 -10.08 3.48
CA SER A 316 -26.71 -9.35 4.73
C SER A 316 -28.17 -9.47 5.19
N MET A 317 -29.06 -9.95 4.31
CA MET A 317 -30.51 -10.00 4.50
C MET A 317 -31.16 -8.63 4.77
N GLU A 318 -30.52 -7.53 4.37
CA GLU A 318 -30.99 -6.16 4.57
C GLU A 318 -30.73 -5.28 3.35
N ALA A 319 -31.59 -4.28 3.12
CA ALA A 319 -31.48 -3.42 1.95
C ALA A 319 -30.20 -2.55 1.98
N ALA A 320 -29.48 -2.51 0.85
CA ALA A 320 -28.30 -1.68 0.65
C ALA A 320 -28.62 -0.18 0.35
N ALA A 321 -29.90 0.20 0.35
CA ALA A 321 -30.36 1.50 -0.14
C ALA A 321 -29.95 2.71 0.74
N SER A 322 -29.63 2.47 2.02
CA SER A 322 -29.14 3.50 2.94
C SER A 322 -27.61 3.52 2.98
N PHE A 323 -27.00 4.70 3.05
CA PHE A 323 -25.56 4.82 3.30
C PHE A 323 -25.22 4.42 4.75
N VAL A 324 -26.04 4.82 5.72
CA VAL A 324 -25.85 4.44 7.14
C VAL A 324 -26.07 2.94 7.28
N MET A 325 -25.05 2.24 7.78
CA MET A 325 -25.08 0.80 8.05
C MET A 325 -25.94 0.49 9.27
N THR A 326 -26.67 -0.61 9.22
CA THR A 326 -27.21 -1.20 10.45
C THR A 326 -26.10 -1.93 11.20
N SER A 327 -26.31 -2.12 12.51
CA SER A 327 -25.42 -2.93 13.34
C SER A 327 -25.19 -4.35 12.80
N ARG A 328 -26.22 -4.94 12.19
CA ARG A 328 -26.15 -6.30 11.62
C ARG A 328 -25.32 -6.32 10.34
N GLN A 329 -25.51 -5.35 9.45
CA GLN A 329 -24.70 -5.24 8.24
C GLN A 329 -23.22 -5.02 8.58
N GLN A 330 -22.94 -4.25 9.62
CA GLN A 330 -21.57 -3.98 10.06
C GLN A 330 -20.90 -5.24 10.63
N LEU A 331 -21.58 -5.94 11.56
CA LEU A 331 -21.08 -7.21 12.09
C LEU A 331 -20.86 -8.23 10.96
N TRP A 332 -21.80 -8.34 10.03
CA TRP A 332 -21.66 -9.25 8.90
C TRP A 332 -20.45 -8.91 8.01
N LEU A 333 -20.21 -7.62 7.71
CA LEU A 333 -19.02 -7.23 6.95
C LEU A 333 -17.73 -7.58 7.68
N GLU A 334 -17.67 -7.40 8.99
CA GLU A 334 -16.49 -7.77 9.78
C GLU A 334 -16.23 -9.28 9.81
N GLU A 335 -17.29 -10.08 9.87
CA GLU A 335 -17.18 -11.53 9.72
C GLU A 335 -16.61 -11.88 8.34
N GLN A 336 -17.08 -11.20 7.29
CA GLN A 336 -16.54 -11.41 5.94
C GLN A 336 -15.07 -10.98 5.83
N GLU A 337 -14.70 -9.86 6.44
CA GLU A 337 -13.32 -9.37 6.53
C GLU A 337 -12.42 -10.36 7.28
N ALA A 338 -12.92 -11.02 8.32
CA ALA A 338 -12.18 -12.05 9.02
C ALA A 338 -12.00 -13.33 8.18
N MET A 339 -13.03 -13.72 7.42
CA MET A 339 -13.03 -14.96 6.61
C MET A 339 -12.29 -14.84 5.28
N HIS A 340 -12.25 -13.64 4.70
CA HIS A 340 -11.70 -13.41 3.36
C HIS A 340 -10.44 -12.58 3.43
N ARG A 341 -9.43 -12.99 2.65
CA ARG A 341 -8.22 -12.19 2.48
C ARG A 341 -8.50 -10.95 1.63
N PHE A 342 -9.40 -11.07 0.67
CA PHE A 342 -9.75 -10.01 -0.27
C PHE A 342 -11.25 -9.82 -0.32
N ILE A 343 -11.70 -8.56 -0.30
CA ILE A 343 -13.08 -8.20 -0.57
C ILE A 343 -13.10 -7.24 -1.76
N VAL A 344 -13.77 -7.61 -2.83
CA VAL A 344 -13.90 -6.80 -4.06
C VAL A 344 -15.30 -6.21 -4.09
N TYR A 345 -15.42 -4.90 -3.93
CA TYR A 345 -16.66 -4.14 -4.04
C TYR A 345 -16.83 -3.64 -5.47
N GLU A 346 -17.95 -3.98 -6.10
CA GLU A 346 -18.33 -3.47 -7.43
C GLU A 346 -19.24 -2.25 -7.24
N ALA A 347 -18.74 -1.05 -7.53
CA ALA A 347 -19.49 0.19 -7.39
C ALA A 347 -20.36 0.52 -8.62
N ASP A 348 -21.40 1.34 -8.41
CA ASP A 348 -22.19 1.88 -9.51
C ASP A 348 -21.43 3.03 -10.20
N ALA A 349 -21.78 3.32 -11.46
CA ALA A 349 -21.23 4.47 -12.20
C ALA A 349 -21.67 5.82 -11.63
N GLU A 350 -22.79 5.85 -10.92
CA GLU A 350 -23.32 7.04 -10.26
C GLU A 350 -22.93 7.07 -8.77
N PRO A 351 -22.89 8.25 -8.13
CA PRO A 351 -22.54 8.39 -6.70
C PRO A 351 -23.69 7.98 -5.77
N THR A 352 -24.18 6.74 -5.90
CA THR A 352 -25.24 6.14 -5.09
C THR A 352 -24.80 5.89 -3.64
N ALA A 353 -25.74 5.52 -2.77
CA ALA A 353 -25.42 5.09 -1.40
C ALA A 353 -24.51 3.85 -1.39
N TRP A 354 -24.66 2.96 -2.36
CA TRP A 354 -23.81 1.78 -2.53
C TRP A 354 -22.40 2.17 -2.97
N THR A 355 -22.26 3.03 -4.00
CA THR A 355 -20.95 3.54 -4.43
C THR A 355 -20.20 4.22 -3.29
N ARG A 356 -20.88 5.07 -2.51
CA ARG A 356 -20.26 5.70 -1.33
C ARG A 356 -19.79 4.68 -0.29
N ARG A 357 -20.54 3.59 -0.10
CA ARG A 357 -20.16 2.50 0.81
C ARG A 357 -18.97 1.71 0.28
N CYS A 358 -18.94 1.39 -1.00
CA CYS A 358 -17.78 0.74 -1.63
C CYS A 358 -16.52 1.57 -1.40
N LEU A 359 -16.62 2.89 -1.60
CA LEU A 359 -15.51 3.82 -1.39
C LEU A 359 -15.12 3.96 0.09
N SER A 360 -16.09 4.04 1.01
CA SER A 360 -15.81 4.21 2.44
C SER A 360 -15.25 2.96 3.12
N GLN A 361 -15.40 1.78 2.52
CA GLN A 361 -14.90 0.51 3.04
C GLN A 361 -13.60 0.03 2.35
N ALA A 362 -13.21 0.65 1.24
CA ALA A 362 -12.07 0.22 0.45
C ALA A 362 -10.74 0.80 0.93
N ASP A 363 -9.73 -0.05 0.99
CA ASP A 363 -8.32 0.31 1.19
C ASP A 363 -7.63 0.71 -0.12
N ARG A 364 -8.15 0.21 -1.25
CA ARG A 364 -7.67 0.48 -2.61
C ARG A 364 -8.85 0.79 -3.52
N ILE A 365 -8.72 1.84 -4.33
CA ILE A 365 -9.74 2.23 -5.30
C ILE A 365 -9.17 2.03 -6.71
N LEU A 366 -9.77 1.14 -7.47
CA LEU A 366 -9.45 0.89 -8.88
C LEU A 366 -10.44 1.67 -9.75
N LEU A 367 -9.96 2.72 -10.39
CA LEU A 367 -10.72 3.50 -11.36
C LEU A 367 -10.63 2.80 -12.71
N VAL A 368 -11.71 2.20 -13.19
CA VAL A 368 -11.73 1.40 -14.43
C VAL A 368 -12.33 2.22 -15.55
N ALA A 369 -11.55 2.43 -16.61
CA ALA A 369 -11.95 3.15 -17.81
C ALA A 369 -11.70 2.30 -19.06
N ASP A 370 -12.57 2.44 -20.06
CA ASP A 370 -12.21 2.13 -21.45
C ASP A 370 -11.26 3.22 -21.96
N GLU A 371 -10.20 2.85 -22.68
CA GLU A 371 -9.25 3.83 -23.22
C GLU A 371 -9.86 4.79 -24.26
N ARG A 372 -11.00 4.45 -24.88
CA ARG A 372 -11.51 5.11 -26.11
C ARG A 372 -12.46 6.29 -25.90
N ASP A 373 -13.29 6.31 -24.86
CA ASP A 373 -12.97 6.81 -23.53
C ASP A 373 -12.57 8.30 -23.53
N THR A 374 -13.44 9.25 -23.15
CA THR A 374 -12.96 10.59 -22.78
C THR A 374 -12.15 10.53 -21.46
N PRO A 375 -10.99 11.23 -21.36
CA PRO A 375 -10.20 11.29 -20.13
C PRO A 375 -10.81 12.23 -19.07
N ASP A 376 -11.99 12.81 -19.34
CA ASP A 376 -12.73 13.64 -18.39
C ASP A 376 -13.04 12.86 -17.09
N LEU A 377 -13.31 13.59 -16.02
CA LEU A 377 -13.58 13.00 -14.72
C LEU A 377 -15.05 12.59 -14.63
N SER A 378 -15.32 11.42 -14.05
CA SER A 378 -16.69 10.99 -13.74
C SER A 378 -17.26 11.73 -12.53
N GLU A 379 -18.58 11.68 -12.33
CA GLU A 379 -19.25 12.26 -11.15
C GLU A 379 -18.73 11.66 -9.83
N VAL A 380 -18.35 10.37 -9.83
CA VAL A 380 -17.76 9.69 -8.68
C VAL A 380 -16.37 10.23 -8.38
N GLU A 381 -15.57 10.50 -9.41
CA GLU A 381 -14.25 11.12 -9.26
C GLU A 381 -14.35 12.56 -8.75
N GLU A 382 -15.32 13.34 -9.25
CA GLU A 382 -15.58 14.69 -8.74
C GLU A 382 -16.01 14.67 -7.26
N MET A 383 -16.77 13.66 -6.84
CA MET A 383 -17.12 13.46 -5.44
C MET A 383 -15.87 13.23 -4.57
N LEU A 384 -14.93 12.39 -5.02
CA LEU A 384 -13.67 12.10 -4.31
C LEU A 384 -12.74 13.32 -4.20
N ARG A 385 -12.87 14.31 -5.09
CA ARG A 385 -12.07 15.55 -5.08
C ARG A 385 -12.58 16.61 -4.10
N LYS A 386 -13.73 16.41 -3.47
CA LYS A 386 -14.22 17.35 -2.45
C LYS A 386 -13.19 17.45 -1.31
N PRO A 387 -12.96 18.65 -0.74
CA PRO A 387 -11.89 18.87 0.24
C PRO A 387 -11.87 17.87 1.40
N ASP A 388 -13.06 17.51 1.88
CA ASP A 388 -13.27 16.56 2.98
C ASP A 388 -12.79 15.14 2.65
N LEU A 389 -12.83 14.76 1.37
CA LEU A 389 -12.48 13.41 0.88
C LEU A 389 -11.14 13.37 0.15
N ALA A 390 -10.60 14.52 -0.28
CA ALA A 390 -9.35 14.63 -1.03
C ALA A 390 -8.14 14.08 -0.25
N ARG A 391 -8.15 14.20 1.09
CA ARG A 391 -7.13 13.60 1.97
C ARG A 391 -7.19 12.07 2.01
N ILE A 392 -8.35 11.49 1.70
CA ILE A 392 -8.63 10.05 1.76
C ILE A 392 -8.46 9.38 0.41
N ALA A 393 -8.62 10.15 -0.67
CA ALA A 393 -8.44 9.75 -2.06
C ALA A 393 -7.04 9.20 -2.42
N THR A 394 -6.10 9.14 -1.48
CA THR A 394 -4.77 8.58 -1.71
C THR A 394 -4.83 7.04 -1.73
N GLY A 395 -4.25 6.43 -2.77
CA GLY A 395 -4.37 4.99 -3.03
C GLY A 395 -5.26 4.62 -4.22
N GLN A 396 -5.67 5.60 -5.03
CA GLN A 396 -6.32 5.38 -6.32
C GLN A 396 -5.32 4.84 -7.34
N GLU A 397 -5.70 3.77 -8.04
CA GLU A 397 -5.00 3.24 -9.21
C GLU A 397 -5.93 3.30 -10.43
N LEU A 398 -5.39 3.73 -11.58
CA LEU A 398 -6.15 3.81 -12.83
C LEU A 398 -5.96 2.52 -13.64
N ILE A 399 -7.05 1.92 -14.08
CA ILE A 399 -7.07 0.78 -15.00
C ILE A 399 -7.61 1.27 -16.34
N LEU A 400 -6.75 1.22 -17.36
CA LEU A 400 -7.13 1.49 -18.75
C LEU A 400 -7.32 0.16 -19.46
N LEU A 401 -8.55 -0.16 -19.82
CA LEU A 401 -8.92 -1.38 -20.53
C LEU A 401 -8.81 -1.17 -22.04
N HIS A 402 -8.12 -2.11 -22.70
CA HIS A 402 -7.88 -2.15 -24.14
C HIS A 402 -8.62 -3.35 -24.74
N ASN A 403 -9.01 -3.27 -26.01
CA ASN A 403 -9.65 -4.40 -26.70
C ASN A 403 -8.67 -5.55 -26.97
N ASP A 404 -7.44 -5.21 -27.34
CA ASP A 404 -6.37 -6.16 -27.64
C ASP A 404 -4.98 -5.54 -27.41
N ARG A 405 -3.93 -6.35 -27.58
CA ARG A 405 -2.54 -5.94 -27.47
C ARG A 405 -1.88 -5.60 -28.83
N SER A 406 -2.66 -5.52 -29.91
CA SER A 406 -2.15 -5.28 -31.26
C SER A 406 -1.66 -3.85 -31.45
N THR A 407 -2.29 -2.91 -30.76
CA THR A 407 -1.89 -1.51 -30.68
C THR A 407 -1.22 -1.22 -29.34
N ARG A 408 -0.11 -0.49 -29.35
CA ARG A 408 0.46 0.05 -28.11
C ARG A 408 -0.52 1.09 -27.53
N PRO A 409 -0.67 1.17 -26.20
CA PRO A 409 -1.38 2.27 -25.57
C PRO A 409 -0.82 3.63 -26.01
N SER A 410 -1.66 4.65 -25.95
CA SER A 410 -1.26 6.02 -26.29
C SER A 410 -2.18 7.03 -25.61
N GLY A 411 -1.68 8.25 -25.40
CA GLY A 411 -2.50 9.34 -24.83
C GLY A 411 -2.73 9.21 -23.32
N THR A 412 -2.01 8.32 -22.64
CA THR A 412 -2.16 8.07 -21.20
C THR A 412 -1.89 9.32 -20.37
N ALA A 413 -1.01 10.21 -20.85
CA ALA A 413 -0.72 11.48 -20.19
C ALA A 413 -1.96 12.33 -19.89
N GLU A 414 -2.95 12.36 -20.80
CA GLU A 414 -4.18 13.14 -20.60
C GLU A 414 -5.06 12.59 -19.47
N TRP A 415 -5.06 11.27 -19.30
CA TRP A 415 -5.74 10.59 -18.19
C TRP A 415 -5.06 10.88 -16.85
N LEU A 416 -3.72 10.83 -16.84
CA LEU A 416 -2.90 11.01 -15.65
C LEU A 416 -2.90 12.46 -15.15
N ASP A 417 -2.79 13.45 -16.04
CA ASP A 417 -2.66 14.86 -15.66
C ASP A 417 -3.92 15.41 -14.96
N ARG A 418 -5.07 14.75 -15.13
CA ARG A 418 -6.35 15.13 -14.52
C ARG A 418 -6.60 14.49 -13.16
N ARG A 419 -5.82 13.46 -12.78
CA ARG A 419 -6.06 12.60 -11.62
C ARG A 419 -4.86 12.60 -10.68
N GLN A 420 -5.10 12.38 -9.39
CA GLN A 420 -4.05 12.13 -8.41
C GLN A 420 -4.01 10.63 -8.10
N ILE A 421 -3.34 9.87 -8.96
CA ILE A 421 -3.23 8.42 -8.81
C ILE A 421 -1.84 8.01 -8.35
N VAL A 422 -1.77 6.84 -7.68
CA VAL A 422 -0.50 6.24 -7.26
C VAL A 422 0.15 5.46 -8.40
N ARG A 423 -0.67 4.84 -9.26
CA ARG A 423 -0.24 4.02 -10.38
C ARG A 423 -1.33 3.89 -11.43
N HIS A 424 -0.96 3.59 -12.66
CA HIS A 424 -1.87 3.12 -13.70
C HIS A 424 -1.45 1.77 -14.28
N HIS A 425 -2.43 1.05 -14.85
CA HIS A 425 -2.24 -0.23 -15.51
C HIS A 425 -2.95 -0.25 -16.86
N HIS A 426 -2.24 -0.67 -17.90
CA HIS A 426 -2.83 -1.05 -19.18
C HIS A 426 -3.15 -2.55 -19.17
N MET A 427 -4.40 -2.90 -19.46
CA MET A 427 -4.88 -4.28 -19.40
C MET A 427 -5.84 -4.59 -20.55
N VAL A 428 -5.91 -5.85 -20.96
CA VAL A 428 -6.98 -6.35 -21.83
C VAL A 428 -7.94 -7.21 -21.01
N ILE A 429 -9.24 -6.97 -21.14
CA ILE A 429 -10.29 -7.60 -20.31
C ILE A 429 -10.21 -9.14 -20.31
N ASP A 430 -9.81 -9.75 -21.42
CA ASP A 430 -9.74 -11.21 -21.60
C ASP A 430 -8.31 -11.78 -21.56
N HIS A 431 -7.35 -11.00 -21.06
CA HIS A 431 -5.95 -11.41 -20.93
C HIS A 431 -5.60 -11.72 -19.47
N LEU A 432 -5.79 -12.99 -19.05
CA LEU A 432 -5.54 -13.44 -17.68
C LEU A 432 -4.18 -13.01 -17.09
N PRO A 433 -3.04 -13.02 -17.82
CA PRO A 433 -1.77 -12.57 -17.26
C PRO A 433 -1.77 -11.10 -16.78
N ASP A 434 -2.65 -10.25 -17.31
CA ASP A 434 -2.82 -8.87 -16.85
C ASP A 434 -3.47 -8.82 -15.48
N PHE A 435 -4.50 -9.65 -15.28
CA PHE A 435 -5.19 -9.80 -14.01
C PHE A 435 -4.30 -10.46 -12.97
N ASP A 436 -3.47 -11.43 -13.35
CA ASP A 436 -2.49 -12.04 -12.45
C ASP A 436 -1.45 -11.02 -11.98
N ARG A 437 -1.01 -10.11 -12.86
CA ARG A 437 -0.13 -9.00 -12.47
C ARG A 437 -0.83 -8.05 -11.50
N LEU A 438 -2.05 -7.61 -11.83
CA LEU A 438 -2.81 -6.73 -10.95
C LEU A 438 -3.07 -7.38 -9.58
N ALA A 439 -3.45 -8.67 -9.57
CA ALA A 439 -3.65 -9.45 -8.36
C ALA A 439 -2.37 -9.54 -7.51
N ARG A 440 -1.18 -9.70 -8.11
CA ARG A 440 0.10 -9.65 -7.37
C ARG A 440 0.33 -8.29 -6.74
N PHE A 441 0.06 -7.18 -7.44
CA PHE A 441 0.13 -5.84 -6.85
C PHE A 441 -0.84 -5.69 -5.67
N MET A 442 -2.10 -6.11 -5.83
CA MET A 442 -3.11 -6.05 -4.77
C MET A 442 -2.78 -6.95 -3.58
N ALA A 443 -2.18 -8.11 -3.83
CA ALA A 443 -1.76 -9.06 -2.80
C ALA A 443 -0.45 -8.66 -2.09
N GLY A 444 0.22 -7.59 -2.55
CA GLY A 444 1.48 -7.10 -1.99
C GLY A 444 2.69 -7.96 -2.33
N VAL A 445 2.62 -8.73 -3.42
CA VAL A 445 3.69 -9.62 -3.90
C VAL A 445 4.09 -9.38 -5.37
N PRO A 446 4.09 -8.14 -5.91
CA PRO A 446 4.61 -7.91 -7.26
C PRO A 446 6.13 -8.15 -7.29
N VAL A 447 6.66 -8.52 -8.45
CA VAL A 447 8.10 -8.74 -8.65
C VAL A 447 8.70 -7.64 -9.52
N GLY A 448 9.69 -6.94 -8.96
CA GLY A 448 10.44 -5.90 -9.66
C GLY A 448 11.83 -6.37 -10.10
N LEU A 449 12.25 -5.98 -11.31
CA LEU A 449 13.60 -6.23 -11.81
C LEU A 449 14.40 -4.92 -12.00
N ALA A 450 15.42 -4.72 -11.18
CA ALA A 450 16.27 -3.52 -11.17
C ALA A 450 17.63 -3.81 -11.83
N LEU A 451 17.92 -3.16 -12.95
CA LEU A 451 19.12 -3.41 -13.76
C LEU A 451 20.16 -2.30 -13.61
N GLY A 452 21.35 -2.65 -13.11
CA GLY A 452 22.41 -1.68 -12.87
C GLY A 452 23.18 -1.22 -14.12
N GLY A 453 23.91 -0.12 -13.97
CA GLY A 453 24.79 0.46 -15.01
C GLY A 453 26.19 -0.17 -15.04
N GLY A 454 26.82 -0.21 -16.22
CA GLY A 454 28.17 -0.77 -16.38
C GLY A 454 28.73 -0.83 -17.81
N GLY A 455 28.18 -0.03 -18.74
CA GLY A 455 28.58 -0.07 -20.15
C GLY A 455 28.36 -1.46 -20.79
N ALA A 456 29.37 -1.97 -21.50
CA ALA A 456 29.35 -3.27 -22.17
C ALA A 456 29.04 -4.43 -21.21
N ARG A 457 29.48 -4.35 -19.95
CA ARG A 457 29.17 -5.36 -18.93
C ARG A 457 27.65 -5.57 -18.74
N GLY A 458 26.86 -4.53 -19.02
CA GLY A 458 25.40 -4.59 -19.01
C GLY A 458 24.80 -5.62 -19.98
N LEU A 459 25.56 -6.12 -20.96
CA LEU A 459 25.15 -7.24 -21.81
C LEU A 459 24.83 -8.51 -20.99
N ALA A 460 25.45 -8.68 -19.81
CA ALA A 460 25.16 -9.79 -18.91
C ALA A 460 23.70 -9.81 -18.40
N HIS A 461 23.03 -8.65 -18.34
CA HIS A 461 21.62 -8.56 -17.96
C HIS A 461 20.70 -9.29 -18.96
N ILE A 462 21.10 -9.48 -20.22
CA ILE A 462 20.36 -10.30 -21.19
C ILE A 462 20.29 -11.76 -20.70
N GLY A 463 21.39 -12.27 -20.15
CA GLY A 463 21.44 -13.60 -19.55
C GLY A 463 20.58 -13.70 -18.29
N VAL A 464 20.54 -12.65 -17.47
CA VAL A 464 19.64 -12.55 -16.31
C VAL A 464 18.18 -12.62 -16.74
N LEU A 465 17.79 -11.80 -17.73
CA LEU A 465 16.43 -11.77 -18.27
C LEU A 465 16.03 -13.14 -18.80
N ARG A 466 16.91 -13.82 -19.56
CA ARG A 466 16.67 -15.19 -20.02
C ARG A 466 16.41 -16.16 -18.87
N ALA A 467 17.21 -16.10 -17.82
CA ALA A 467 17.05 -16.99 -16.67
C ALA A 467 15.73 -16.74 -15.91
N VAL A 468 15.32 -15.47 -15.79
CA VAL A 468 14.04 -15.07 -15.18
C VAL A 468 12.86 -15.56 -16.05
N GLU A 469 12.93 -15.36 -17.36
CA GLU A 469 11.93 -15.86 -18.33
C GLU A 469 11.81 -17.40 -18.30
N GLU A 470 12.93 -18.12 -18.33
CA GLU A 470 12.96 -19.60 -18.28
C GLU A 470 12.45 -20.16 -16.95
N ALA A 471 12.64 -19.42 -15.85
CA ALA A 471 12.11 -19.78 -14.54
C ALA A 471 10.60 -19.48 -14.39
N GLY A 472 9.98 -18.82 -15.37
CA GLY A 472 8.56 -18.44 -15.32
C GLY A 472 8.26 -17.38 -14.26
N ILE A 473 9.25 -16.58 -13.86
CA ILE A 473 9.06 -15.53 -12.86
C ILE A 473 8.46 -14.31 -13.55
N PRO A 474 7.28 -13.82 -13.12
CA PRO A 474 6.69 -12.63 -13.70
C PRO A 474 7.56 -11.41 -13.37
N VAL A 475 7.74 -10.50 -14.34
CA VAL A 475 8.34 -9.19 -14.11
C VAL A 475 7.23 -8.16 -14.18
N ASP A 476 6.73 -7.72 -13.03
CA ASP A 476 5.57 -6.84 -12.91
C ASP A 476 5.97 -5.35 -13.03
N TYR A 477 7.24 -5.04 -12.72
CA TYR A 477 7.85 -3.72 -12.89
C TYR A 477 9.33 -3.89 -13.28
N ILE A 478 9.82 -3.13 -14.25
CA ILE A 478 11.24 -3.15 -14.62
C ILE A 478 11.88 -1.76 -14.62
N GLY A 479 13.13 -1.64 -14.19
CA GLY A 479 13.81 -0.35 -14.21
C GLY A 479 15.30 -0.49 -14.34
N GLY A 480 15.98 0.58 -14.75
CA GLY A 480 17.41 0.50 -14.93
C GLY A 480 18.16 1.82 -14.99
N VAL A 481 19.47 1.69 -14.88
CA VAL A 481 20.46 2.77 -14.97
C VAL A 481 21.39 2.48 -16.15
N SER A 482 21.70 3.50 -16.95
CA SER A 482 22.64 3.43 -18.07
C SER A 482 22.29 2.27 -19.02
N PHE A 483 23.16 1.29 -19.22
CA PHE A 483 22.87 0.12 -20.05
C PHE A 483 21.69 -0.72 -19.53
N GLY A 484 21.47 -0.77 -18.21
CA GLY A 484 20.27 -1.36 -17.62
C GLY A 484 18.98 -0.66 -18.05
N ALA A 485 19.01 0.66 -18.24
CA ALA A 485 17.85 1.42 -18.73
C ALA A 485 17.51 1.08 -20.20
N ILE A 486 18.51 0.77 -21.03
CA ILE A 486 18.29 0.28 -22.40
C ILE A 486 17.50 -1.03 -22.38
N ILE A 487 17.94 -1.97 -21.54
CA ILE A 487 17.28 -3.29 -21.45
C ILE A 487 15.90 -3.15 -20.81
N ALA A 488 15.76 -2.38 -19.73
CA ALA A 488 14.48 -2.12 -19.08
C ALA A 488 13.46 -1.51 -20.07
N GLY A 489 13.88 -0.49 -20.83
CA GLY A 489 13.03 0.13 -21.84
C GLY A 489 12.63 -0.82 -22.97
N ALA A 490 13.52 -1.71 -23.40
CA ALA A 490 13.21 -2.71 -24.42
C ALA A 490 12.23 -3.78 -23.92
N VAL A 491 12.40 -4.28 -22.69
CA VAL A 491 11.45 -5.22 -22.07
C VAL A 491 10.08 -4.58 -21.91
N ALA A 492 10.02 -3.36 -21.38
CA ALA A 492 8.77 -2.62 -21.21
C ALA A 492 8.09 -2.29 -22.55
N ALA A 493 8.87 -2.13 -23.61
CA ALA A 493 8.40 -2.00 -24.98
C ALA A 493 7.86 -3.30 -25.60
N GLY A 494 7.99 -4.45 -24.92
CA GLY A 494 7.45 -5.76 -25.33
C GLY A 494 8.47 -6.71 -25.95
N HIS A 495 9.78 -6.45 -25.82
CA HIS A 495 10.82 -7.33 -26.34
C HIS A 495 11.25 -8.40 -25.33
N ASP A 496 11.34 -9.65 -25.76
CA ASP A 496 11.89 -10.76 -24.96
C ASP A 496 13.43 -10.78 -24.98
N SER A 497 14.05 -11.58 -24.11
CA SER A 497 15.51 -11.71 -24.03
C SER A 497 16.17 -12.04 -25.37
N ARG A 498 15.52 -12.84 -26.21
CA ARG A 498 16.04 -13.25 -27.52
C ARG A 498 16.01 -12.12 -28.55
N SER A 499 14.92 -11.36 -28.59
CA SER A 499 14.77 -10.19 -29.47
C SER A 499 15.75 -9.09 -29.08
N ILE A 500 15.92 -8.84 -27.77
CA ILE A 500 16.92 -7.91 -27.23
C ILE A 500 18.33 -8.37 -27.61
N GLU A 501 18.66 -9.65 -27.39
CA GLU A 501 19.98 -10.19 -27.73
C GLU A 501 20.31 -9.99 -29.21
N LYS A 502 19.39 -10.37 -30.10
CA LYS A 502 19.57 -10.22 -31.55
C LYS A 502 19.84 -8.76 -31.93
N THR A 503 19.03 -7.85 -31.41
CA THR A 503 19.13 -6.42 -31.69
C THR A 503 20.46 -5.85 -31.18
N LEU A 504 20.84 -6.15 -29.94
CA LEU A 504 22.07 -5.66 -29.35
C LEU A 504 23.32 -6.30 -29.96
N ARG A 505 23.24 -7.54 -30.45
CA ARG A 505 24.33 -8.18 -31.20
C ARG A 505 24.57 -7.47 -32.54
N ASP A 506 23.51 -7.15 -33.27
CA ASP A 506 23.59 -6.38 -34.51
C ASP A 506 24.18 -4.97 -34.27
N VAL A 507 23.77 -4.32 -33.16
CA VAL A 507 24.34 -3.02 -32.75
C VAL A 507 25.82 -3.14 -32.36
N SER A 508 26.18 -4.16 -31.58
CA SER A 508 27.55 -4.35 -31.07
C SER A 508 28.55 -4.62 -32.21
N THR A 509 28.18 -5.48 -33.16
CA THR A 509 29.02 -5.76 -34.35
C THR A 509 29.24 -4.53 -35.23
N ARG A 510 28.30 -3.57 -35.20
CA ARG A 510 28.34 -2.33 -36.00
C ARG A 510 28.51 -1.08 -35.14
N ILE A 511 29.03 -1.20 -33.92
CA ILE A 511 29.05 -0.12 -32.94
C ILE A 511 29.76 1.14 -33.48
N ARG A 512 30.86 0.96 -34.24
CA ARG A 512 31.61 2.05 -34.89
C ARG A 512 30.76 2.86 -35.89
N SER A 513 29.76 2.25 -36.51
CA SER A 513 28.85 2.94 -37.42
C SER A 513 27.86 3.85 -36.68
N TYR A 514 27.63 3.62 -35.39
CA TYR A 514 26.72 4.40 -34.54
C TYR A 514 27.41 5.49 -33.70
N VAL A 515 28.75 5.55 -33.71
CA VAL A 515 29.53 6.57 -33.02
C VAL A 515 29.90 7.70 -33.99
N ASP A 516 29.33 8.90 -33.78
CA ASP A 516 29.64 10.11 -34.55
C ASP A 516 30.56 11.06 -33.77
N VAL A 517 31.88 10.85 -33.94
CA VAL A 517 32.93 11.65 -33.26
C VAL A 517 32.87 13.12 -33.66
N THR A 518 33.01 14.01 -32.68
CA THR A 518 32.99 15.47 -32.84
C THR A 518 34.18 16.13 -32.14
N PHE A 519 34.38 17.43 -32.39
CA PHE A 519 35.39 18.21 -31.69
C PHE A 519 35.01 18.39 -30.21
N PRO A 520 35.87 18.02 -29.24
CA PRO A 520 35.47 17.82 -27.85
C PRO A 520 35.42 19.12 -27.02
N VAL A 521 34.59 20.09 -27.44
CA VAL A 521 34.28 21.27 -26.62
C VAL A 521 33.37 20.88 -25.45
N LEU A 522 32.37 20.03 -25.71
CA LEU A 522 31.40 19.55 -24.73
C LEU A 522 31.47 18.02 -24.56
N SER A 523 31.67 17.28 -25.66
CA SER A 523 31.68 15.81 -25.66
C SER A 523 32.44 15.26 -26.88
N VAL A 524 32.91 14.03 -26.80
CA VAL A 524 33.61 13.33 -27.89
C VAL A 524 32.64 12.82 -28.97
N ILE A 525 31.40 12.48 -28.59
CA ILE A 525 30.38 11.92 -29.49
C ILE A 525 29.22 12.92 -29.64
N ALA A 526 28.85 13.30 -30.86
CA ALA A 526 27.73 14.24 -31.10
C ALA A 526 26.34 13.64 -30.81
N ALA A 527 26.24 12.32 -30.66
CA ALA A 527 25.05 11.55 -30.31
C ALA A 527 23.93 11.55 -31.36
N ARG A 528 24.14 12.04 -32.58
CA ARG A 528 23.08 12.09 -33.60
C ARG A 528 22.69 10.70 -34.08
N ARG A 529 23.67 9.79 -34.14
CA ARG A 529 23.45 8.40 -34.57
C ARG A 529 22.89 7.54 -33.44
N ILE A 530 23.35 7.73 -32.21
CA ILE A 530 22.80 7.08 -31.00
C ILE A 530 21.33 7.49 -30.80
N ASN A 531 20.99 8.77 -30.92
CA ASN A 531 19.60 9.21 -30.79
C ASN A 531 18.69 8.56 -31.85
N ARG A 532 19.17 8.46 -33.10
CA ARG A 532 18.43 7.74 -34.16
C ARG A 532 18.25 6.26 -33.83
N LEU A 533 19.30 5.60 -33.33
CA LEU A 533 19.24 4.20 -32.92
C LEU A 533 18.19 3.99 -31.81
N LEU A 534 18.21 4.83 -30.78
CA LEU A 534 17.24 4.75 -29.67
C LEU A 534 15.81 4.99 -30.17
N LYS A 535 15.58 6.02 -31.00
CA LYS A 535 14.27 6.29 -31.61
C LYS A 535 13.77 5.11 -32.46
N THR A 536 14.64 4.48 -33.25
CA THR A 536 14.25 3.35 -34.09
C THR A 536 13.87 2.11 -33.28
N ASN A 537 14.59 1.82 -32.19
CA ASN A 537 14.36 0.59 -31.42
C ASN A 537 13.35 0.75 -30.28
N LEU A 538 13.25 1.94 -29.68
CA LEU A 538 12.33 2.22 -28.56
C LEU A 538 11.07 2.97 -28.99
N GLY A 539 11.06 3.54 -30.21
CA GLY A 539 10.00 4.38 -30.76
C GLY A 539 10.23 5.87 -30.49
N ASP A 540 10.02 6.72 -31.51
CA ASP A 540 10.23 8.18 -31.37
C ASP A 540 9.14 8.82 -30.48
N ASP A 541 7.89 8.42 -30.70
CA ASP A 541 6.72 8.96 -30.02
C ASP A 541 6.30 8.13 -28.80
N THR A 542 7.09 7.12 -28.42
CA THR A 542 6.79 6.24 -27.29
C THR A 542 6.98 6.96 -25.97
N GLN A 543 5.90 7.05 -25.19
CA GLN A 543 5.92 7.55 -23.82
C GLN A 543 6.07 6.38 -22.83
N ILE A 544 6.69 6.64 -21.69
CA ILE A 544 6.89 5.63 -20.64
C ILE A 544 5.56 5.21 -20.04
N GLU A 545 4.64 6.16 -19.83
CA GLU A 545 3.30 5.87 -19.32
C GLU A 545 2.46 5.02 -20.28
N ASP A 546 2.79 4.97 -21.56
CA ASP A 546 2.05 4.19 -22.57
C ASP A 546 2.51 2.72 -22.68
N LEU A 547 3.45 2.29 -21.83
CA LEU A 547 4.02 0.94 -21.89
C LEU A 547 3.13 -0.08 -21.17
N TRP A 548 3.02 -1.27 -21.76
CA TRP A 548 2.26 -2.37 -21.17
C TRP A 548 2.78 -2.79 -19.81
N THR A 549 4.12 -2.83 -19.67
CA THR A 549 4.80 -3.12 -18.40
C THR A 549 5.34 -1.81 -17.84
N PRO A 550 4.96 -1.43 -16.61
CA PRO A 550 5.51 -0.26 -15.95
C PRO A 550 7.03 -0.29 -15.93
N CYS A 551 7.64 0.84 -16.28
CA CYS A 551 9.10 0.94 -16.25
C CYS A 551 9.61 2.30 -15.81
N PHE A 552 10.87 2.31 -15.37
CA PHE A 552 11.59 3.56 -15.13
C PHE A 552 13.03 3.52 -15.65
N ALA A 553 13.56 4.71 -15.95
CA ALA A 553 14.99 4.92 -16.18
C ALA A 553 15.52 5.93 -15.15
N VAL A 554 16.79 5.81 -14.74
CA VAL A 554 17.39 6.75 -13.80
C VAL A 554 18.49 7.56 -14.49
N SER A 555 18.45 8.88 -14.35
CA SER A 555 19.52 9.80 -14.77
C SER A 555 19.93 10.70 -13.60
N SER A 556 20.96 11.51 -13.80
CA SER A 556 21.46 12.44 -12.78
C SER A 556 21.24 13.88 -13.21
N ASN A 557 20.63 14.71 -12.35
CA ASN A 557 20.45 16.14 -12.62
C ASN A 557 21.65 16.94 -12.08
N LEU A 558 22.44 17.51 -12.99
CA LEU A 558 23.64 18.28 -12.66
C LEU A 558 23.36 19.64 -12.03
N ASN A 559 22.19 20.25 -12.30
CA ASN A 559 21.83 21.53 -11.72
C ASN A 559 21.45 21.41 -10.23
N ARG A 560 20.82 20.29 -9.87
CA ARG A 560 20.28 20.06 -8.51
C ARG A 560 21.10 19.09 -7.67
N GLY A 561 21.99 18.31 -8.28
CA GLY A 561 22.81 17.32 -7.57
C GLY A 561 21.98 16.16 -7.00
N GLN A 562 20.98 15.68 -7.76
CA GLN A 562 20.08 14.61 -7.31
C GLN A 562 19.75 13.64 -8.45
N PRO A 563 19.39 12.38 -8.15
CA PRO A 563 18.86 11.45 -9.15
C PRO A 563 17.50 11.94 -9.68
N VAL A 564 17.20 11.57 -10.92
CA VAL A 564 15.91 11.76 -11.58
C VAL A 564 15.43 10.41 -12.04
N VAL A 565 14.26 9.99 -11.52
CA VAL A 565 13.58 8.77 -11.92
C VAL A 565 12.54 9.14 -12.98
N HIS A 566 12.73 8.63 -14.19
CA HIS A 566 11.85 8.86 -15.33
C HIS A 566 10.79 7.77 -15.37
N THR A 567 9.56 8.11 -14.98
CA THR A 567 8.37 7.23 -15.06
C THR A 567 7.34 7.73 -16.08
N ARG A 568 7.57 8.91 -16.68
CA ARG A 568 6.71 9.54 -17.68
C ARG A 568 7.52 10.28 -18.73
N GLY A 569 6.90 10.53 -19.88
CA GLY A 569 7.49 11.22 -21.03
C GLY A 569 8.23 10.27 -21.98
N SER A 570 8.99 10.84 -22.90
CA SER A 570 9.60 10.09 -24.01
C SER A 570 10.62 9.04 -23.52
N LEU A 571 10.34 7.77 -23.82
CA LEU A 571 11.18 6.63 -23.40
C LEU A 571 12.61 6.76 -23.93
N TRP A 572 12.78 7.06 -25.22
CA TRP A 572 14.11 7.15 -25.81
C TRP A 572 14.93 8.32 -25.22
N ARG A 573 14.28 9.42 -24.82
CA ARG A 573 14.93 10.56 -24.15
C ARG A 573 15.38 10.18 -22.75
N ALA A 574 14.53 9.50 -21.97
CA ALA A 574 14.86 9.03 -20.63
C ALA A 574 16.07 8.07 -20.66
N VAL A 575 16.04 7.09 -21.57
CA VAL A 575 17.18 6.18 -21.79
C VAL A 575 18.42 6.95 -22.27
N ARG A 576 18.26 7.91 -23.18
CA ARG A 576 19.38 8.75 -23.67
C ARG A 576 20.03 9.58 -22.56
N ALA A 577 19.24 10.12 -21.64
CA ALA A 577 19.75 10.82 -20.46
C ALA A 577 20.51 9.85 -19.54
N SER A 578 19.93 8.66 -19.31
CA SER A 578 20.50 7.63 -18.45
C SER A 578 21.86 7.10 -18.91
N ILE A 579 22.15 7.11 -20.23
CA ILE A 579 23.45 6.69 -20.80
C ILE A 579 24.42 7.84 -21.10
N ALA A 580 24.09 9.08 -20.70
CA ALA A 580 24.83 10.27 -21.09
C ALA A 580 26.12 10.47 -20.27
N ILE A 581 27.08 9.53 -20.39
CA ILE A 581 28.34 9.56 -19.65
C ILE A 581 29.08 10.89 -19.94
N PRO A 582 29.42 11.69 -18.90
CA PRO A 582 30.15 12.94 -19.06
C PRO A 582 31.41 12.81 -19.91
N VAL A 583 31.73 13.87 -20.66
CA VAL A 583 32.84 13.93 -21.64
C VAL A 583 32.66 13.03 -22.86
N LEU A 584 32.04 11.86 -22.73
CA LEU A 584 31.80 10.94 -23.84
C LEU A 584 30.58 11.38 -24.65
N LEU A 585 29.44 11.57 -23.99
CA LEU A 585 28.17 11.99 -24.58
C LEU A 585 27.70 13.33 -24.00
N PRO A 586 27.06 14.20 -24.80
CA PRO A 586 26.55 15.45 -24.30
C PRO A 586 25.40 15.17 -23.32
N PRO A 587 25.28 15.98 -22.23
CA PRO A 587 24.15 15.90 -21.33
C PRO A 587 22.85 16.21 -22.10
N LEU A 588 21.74 15.60 -21.69
CA LEU A 588 20.43 15.88 -22.26
C LEU A 588 19.84 17.09 -21.54
N LEU A 589 19.42 18.10 -22.30
CA LEU A 589 18.64 19.21 -21.75
C LEU A 589 17.16 18.81 -21.71
N ASP A 590 16.58 18.88 -20.52
CA ASP A 590 15.17 18.59 -20.29
C ASP A 590 14.56 19.57 -19.29
N GLN A 591 13.57 20.35 -19.74
CA GLN A 591 12.93 21.43 -18.96
C GLN A 591 13.92 22.38 -18.26
N GLY A 592 15.04 22.70 -18.91
CA GLY A 592 16.10 23.56 -18.37
C GLY A 592 17.10 22.88 -17.43
N ASN A 593 16.91 21.59 -17.12
CA ASN A 593 17.87 20.78 -16.36
C ASN A 593 18.84 20.06 -17.28
N LEU A 594 20.12 19.99 -16.89
CA LEU A 594 21.16 19.21 -17.53
C LEU A 594 21.20 17.80 -16.92
N LEU A 595 20.79 16.81 -17.71
CA LEU A 595 20.75 15.42 -17.31
C LEU A 595 21.96 14.65 -17.84
N THR A 596 22.59 13.86 -16.98
CA THR A 596 23.72 12.97 -17.31
C THR A 596 23.45 11.53 -16.84
N ASP A 597 24.40 10.63 -17.07
CA ASP A 597 24.27 9.22 -16.72
C ASP A 597 23.86 9.02 -15.24
N GLY A 598 22.94 8.08 -15.00
CA GLY A 598 22.40 7.81 -13.67
C GLY A 598 23.42 7.22 -12.69
N GLY A 599 24.47 6.57 -13.21
CA GLY A 599 25.53 5.96 -12.43
C GLY A 599 26.35 6.95 -11.59
N ALA A 600 26.20 8.26 -11.81
CA ALA A 600 26.81 9.28 -10.95
C ALA A 600 26.21 9.34 -9.54
N PHE A 601 24.95 8.91 -9.34
CA PHE A 601 24.30 8.87 -8.02
C PHE A 601 23.83 7.47 -7.63
N THR A 602 23.26 6.71 -8.56
CA THR A 602 22.67 5.40 -8.28
C THR A 602 23.05 4.45 -9.41
N ASN A 603 23.91 3.49 -9.14
CA ASN A 603 24.33 2.51 -10.16
C ASN A 603 23.49 1.22 -10.17
N ILE A 604 22.79 0.90 -9.07
CA ILE A 604 21.81 -0.20 -8.99
C ILE A 604 20.53 0.38 -8.39
N PRO A 605 19.42 0.50 -9.16
CA PRO A 605 18.23 1.19 -8.69
C PRO A 605 17.28 0.28 -7.91
N ALA A 606 17.79 -0.54 -6.99
CA ALA A 606 16.99 -1.49 -6.21
C ALA A 606 16.10 -0.78 -5.18
N ASP A 607 16.63 0.26 -4.53
CA ASP A 607 15.90 1.16 -3.64
C ASP A 607 14.81 1.94 -4.39
N VAL A 608 15.12 2.44 -5.58
CA VAL A 608 14.14 3.08 -6.46
C VAL A 608 13.05 2.08 -6.86
N MET A 609 13.41 0.85 -7.21
CA MET A 609 12.45 -0.20 -7.54
C MET A 609 11.51 -0.49 -6.37
N LEU A 610 12.05 -0.66 -5.16
CA LEU A 610 11.26 -0.88 -3.96
C LEU A 610 10.26 0.26 -3.72
N GLN A 611 10.69 1.51 -3.93
CA GLN A 611 9.81 2.68 -3.86
C GLN A 611 8.69 2.66 -4.91
N GLN A 612 8.99 2.27 -6.16
CA GLN A 612 8.00 2.18 -7.24
C GLN A 612 6.99 1.05 -7.04
N LEU A 613 7.42 -0.07 -6.45
CA LEU A 613 6.53 -1.16 -6.06
C LEU A 613 5.66 -0.79 -4.86
N GLY A 614 6.24 -0.10 -3.87
CA GLY A 614 5.64 0.23 -2.57
C GLY A 614 5.57 -0.96 -1.61
N ASN A 615 5.29 -2.17 -2.13
CA ASN A 615 5.44 -3.46 -1.47
C ASN A 615 5.68 -4.53 -2.54
N GLY A 616 6.46 -5.57 -2.26
CA GLY A 616 6.76 -6.63 -3.23
C GLY A 616 8.16 -7.20 -3.07
N ARG A 617 8.58 -7.99 -4.06
CA ARG A 617 9.90 -8.59 -4.10
C ARG A 617 10.78 -7.93 -5.17
N VAL A 618 12.02 -7.61 -4.83
CA VAL A 618 12.97 -6.93 -5.73
C VAL A 618 14.13 -7.85 -6.09
N ILE A 619 14.34 -8.03 -7.39
CA ILE A 619 15.55 -8.66 -7.95
C ILE A 619 16.46 -7.54 -8.46
N GLY A 620 17.61 -7.35 -7.81
CA GLY A 620 18.66 -6.45 -8.27
C GLY A 620 19.68 -7.18 -9.12
N SER A 621 20.13 -6.57 -10.22
CA SER A 621 21.22 -7.09 -11.06
C SER A 621 22.36 -6.09 -11.14
N SER A 622 23.51 -6.45 -10.56
CA SER A 622 24.72 -5.64 -10.56
C SER A 622 25.75 -6.17 -11.54
N VAL A 623 26.24 -5.27 -12.39
CA VAL A 623 27.43 -5.46 -13.24
C VAL A 623 28.60 -4.58 -12.78
N THR A 624 28.50 -4.05 -11.56
CA THR A 624 29.56 -3.28 -10.92
C THR A 624 30.45 -4.24 -10.15
N PRO A 625 31.77 -4.28 -10.41
CA PRO A 625 32.72 -5.05 -9.62
C PRO A 625 32.61 -4.68 -8.14
N ALA A 626 32.71 -5.69 -7.27
CA ALA A 626 32.82 -5.48 -5.84
C ALA A 626 34.24 -5.08 -5.40
N GLU A 627 35.26 -5.35 -6.23
CA GLU A 627 36.67 -5.17 -5.89
C GLU A 627 37.26 -3.85 -6.41
N GLU A 628 38.23 -3.34 -5.66
CA GLU A 628 39.10 -2.21 -6.01
C GLU A 628 39.82 -2.47 -7.34
N ILE A 629 40.22 -1.40 -8.04
CA ILE A 629 41.00 -1.49 -9.28
C ILE A 629 42.28 -2.30 -8.98
N THR A 630 42.31 -3.58 -9.38
CA THR A 630 43.42 -4.51 -9.13
C THR A 630 44.58 -4.33 -10.10
N GLU A 631 44.38 -3.59 -11.18
CA GLU A 631 45.39 -3.38 -12.22
C GLU A 631 46.45 -2.37 -11.73
N GLU A 632 47.70 -2.83 -11.56
CA GLU A 632 48.82 -1.96 -11.23
C GLU A 632 49.23 -1.10 -12.43
N TYR A 633 48.91 0.19 -12.39
CA TYR A 633 49.41 1.17 -13.36
C TYR A 633 50.79 1.69 -12.96
N ARG A 634 51.77 1.52 -13.86
CA ARG A 634 53.16 1.94 -13.66
C ARG A 634 53.55 3.01 -14.68
N PHE A 635 53.11 4.24 -14.46
CA PHE A 635 53.60 5.43 -15.16
C PHE A 635 54.03 6.50 -14.12
N GLY A 636 55.01 7.33 -14.45
CA GLY A 636 55.57 8.33 -13.53
C GLY A 636 54.62 9.50 -13.24
N GLU A 637 55.13 10.55 -12.57
CA GLU A 637 54.36 11.76 -12.19
C GLU A 637 53.79 12.54 -13.40
N ALA A 638 54.30 12.27 -14.61
CA ALA A 638 53.79 12.81 -15.86
C ALA A 638 53.83 11.75 -16.95
N VAL A 639 52.74 11.66 -17.73
CA VAL A 639 52.66 10.82 -18.93
C VAL A 639 51.97 11.59 -20.04
N GLY A 640 52.69 11.84 -21.14
CA GLY A 640 52.15 12.49 -22.32
C GLY A 640 51.53 11.49 -23.30
N ALA A 641 50.60 11.96 -24.14
CA ALA A 641 50.06 11.15 -25.23
C ALA A 641 51.16 10.65 -26.19
N PHE A 642 52.22 11.46 -26.39
CA PHE A 642 53.38 11.07 -27.19
C PHE A 642 54.20 9.96 -26.53
N ASP A 643 54.35 9.96 -25.20
CA ASP A 643 55.07 8.91 -24.47
C ASP A 643 54.36 7.56 -24.59
N ILE A 644 53.03 7.57 -24.43
CA ILE A 644 52.19 6.38 -24.60
C ILE A 644 52.32 5.86 -26.03
N LEU A 645 52.20 6.74 -27.03
CA LEU A 645 52.31 6.36 -28.45
C LEU A 645 53.68 5.76 -28.76
N MET A 646 54.76 6.41 -28.32
CA MET A 646 56.13 5.95 -28.56
C MET A 646 56.44 4.64 -27.82
N SER A 647 55.85 4.39 -26.65
CA SER A 647 55.98 3.11 -25.93
C SER A 647 55.36 1.93 -26.67
N ARG A 648 54.31 2.16 -27.47
CA ARG A 648 53.64 1.11 -28.25
C ARG A 648 54.32 0.79 -29.58
N ILE A 649 55.09 1.74 -30.12
CA ILE A 649 55.77 1.61 -31.41
C ILE A 649 57.20 1.07 -31.26
N ASN A 650 57.84 1.30 -30.10
CA ASN A 650 59.23 0.87 -29.87
C ASN A 650 59.30 -0.57 -29.33
N PRO A 651 59.82 -1.55 -30.10
CA PRO A 651 59.91 -2.95 -29.66
C PRO A 651 60.87 -3.18 -28.48
N ASN A 652 61.73 -2.22 -28.14
CA ASN A 652 62.69 -2.29 -27.03
C ASN A 652 62.19 -1.61 -25.74
N ARG A 653 60.95 -1.13 -25.69
CA ARG A 653 60.34 -0.54 -24.48
C ARG A 653 59.11 -1.32 -24.08
N GLU A 654 58.91 -1.47 -22.77
CA GLU A 654 57.64 -2.00 -22.27
C GLU A 654 56.50 -1.01 -22.60
N PRO A 655 55.37 -1.47 -23.14
CA PRO A 655 54.23 -0.61 -23.41
C PRO A 655 53.71 0.02 -22.12
N ILE A 656 53.57 1.34 -22.10
CA ILE A 656 52.97 2.02 -20.96
C ILE A 656 51.47 1.69 -20.95
N LYS A 657 51.05 0.94 -19.95
CA LYS A 657 49.62 0.70 -19.66
C LYS A 657 49.04 1.93 -18.97
N THR A 658 47.96 2.46 -19.52
CA THR A 658 47.20 3.58 -18.93
C THR A 658 45.72 3.26 -18.97
N PRO A 659 44.95 3.61 -17.94
CA PRO A 659 43.50 3.51 -18.03
C PRO A 659 42.98 4.50 -19.09
N ASN A 660 41.86 4.16 -19.74
CA ASN A 660 41.17 5.11 -20.60
C ASN A 660 40.55 6.23 -19.75
N ALA A 661 40.66 7.49 -20.18
CA ALA A 661 40.05 8.63 -19.50
C ALA A 661 38.55 8.43 -19.22
N ALA A 662 37.82 7.79 -20.13
CA ALA A 662 36.41 7.46 -19.92
C ALA A 662 36.21 6.43 -18.78
N SER A 663 37.09 5.43 -18.67
CA SER A 663 37.06 4.44 -17.57
C SER A 663 37.34 5.10 -16.23
N VAL A 664 38.33 6.01 -16.17
CA VAL A 664 38.64 6.78 -14.94
C VAL A 664 37.43 7.61 -14.48
N LEU A 665 36.71 8.25 -15.40
CA LEU A 665 35.49 9.00 -15.08
C LEU A 665 34.38 8.09 -14.53
N VAL A 666 34.15 6.93 -15.14
CA VAL A 666 33.14 5.98 -14.66
C VAL A 666 33.51 5.44 -13.28
N TRP A 667 34.79 5.14 -13.02
CA TRP A 667 35.24 4.74 -11.69
C TRP A 667 35.05 5.84 -10.65
N ALA A 668 35.38 7.09 -10.99
CA ALA A 668 35.17 8.22 -10.10
C ALA A 668 33.69 8.43 -9.75
N MET A 669 32.78 8.23 -10.72
CA MET A 669 31.33 8.22 -10.49
C MET A 669 30.89 7.04 -9.61
N GLY A 670 31.53 5.87 -9.79
CA GLY A 670 31.30 4.68 -8.98
C GLY A 670 31.67 4.83 -7.50
N LEU A 671 32.62 5.70 -7.14
CA LEU A 671 33.08 5.88 -5.76
C LEU A 671 31.94 6.24 -4.79
N GLY A 672 31.03 7.14 -5.21
CA GLY A 672 29.87 7.54 -4.41
C GLY A 672 28.88 6.40 -4.18
N ASN A 673 28.75 5.47 -5.14
CA ASN A 673 27.87 4.31 -5.03
C ASN A 673 28.34 3.31 -3.98
N THR A 674 29.63 3.25 -3.67
CA THR A 674 30.17 2.36 -2.62
C THR A 674 29.52 2.62 -1.26
N TYR A 675 29.23 3.90 -0.96
CA TYR A 675 28.55 4.29 0.27
C TYR A 675 27.06 3.93 0.30
N LEU A 676 26.41 3.92 -0.86
CA LEU A 676 24.98 3.59 -0.99
C LEU A 676 24.72 2.09 -1.18
N ARG A 677 25.77 1.32 -1.48
CA ARG A 677 25.67 -0.11 -1.78
C ARG A 677 24.97 -0.93 -0.69
N PRO A 678 25.27 -0.78 0.62
CA PRO A 678 24.56 -1.53 1.66
C PRO A 678 23.05 -1.26 1.66
N GLN A 679 22.65 -0.02 1.40
CA GLN A 679 21.24 0.36 1.31
C GLN A 679 20.56 -0.25 0.08
N GLN A 680 21.25 -0.23 -1.08
CA GLN A 680 20.74 -0.81 -2.33
C GLN A 680 20.65 -2.35 -2.24
N GLU A 681 21.62 -3.00 -1.60
CA GLU A 681 21.60 -4.44 -1.37
C GLU A 681 20.51 -4.83 -0.37
N ALA A 682 20.31 -4.04 0.69
CA ALA A 682 19.22 -4.26 1.65
C ALA A 682 17.82 -4.05 1.03
N ALA A 683 17.72 -3.24 -0.03
CA ALA A 683 16.46 -3.03 -0.75
C ALA A 683 16.11 -4.15 -1.74
N ALA A 684 17.04 -5.06 -2.03
CA ALA A 684 16.82 -6.20 -2.92
C ALA A 684 16.66 -7.50 -2.11
N ASP A 685 15.55 -8.21 -2.31
CA ASP A 685 15.37 -9.56 -1.77
C ASP A 685 16.33 -10.57 -2.41
N LEU A 686 16.72 -10.32 -3.65
CA LEU A 686 17.74 -11.07 -4.38
C LEU A 686 18.68 -10.12 -5.12
N MET A 687 19.93 -10.01 -4.69
CA MET A 687 20.97 -9.27 -5.40
C MET A 687 21.86 -10.22 -6.22
N LEU A 688 21.77 -10.11 -7.55
CA LEU A 688 22.61 -10.83 -8.50
C LEU A 688 23.88 -10.01 -8.77
N ASN A 689 24.98 -10.35 -8.11
CA ASN A 689 26.29 -9.83 -8.45
C ASN A 689 26.90 -10.68 -9.57
N LEU A 690 27.01 -10.12 -10.77
CA LEU A 690 27.46 -10.86 -11.96
C LEU A 690 29.00 -10.84 -12.06
N PRO A 691 29.64 -11.98 -12.39
CA PRO A 691 31.11 -12.07 -12.47
C PRO A 691 31.63 -11.48 -13.78
N VAL A 692 31.70 -10.15 -13.84
CA VAL A 692 32.07 -9.36 -15.03
C VAL A 692 33.28 -8.44 -14.79
N GLU A 693 34.04 -8.71 -13.72
CA GLU A 693 35.16 -7.89 -13.27
C GLU A 693 36.29 -7.83 -14.30
N ASP A 694 36.57 -8.96 -14.96
CA ASP A 694 37.64 -9.13 -15.96
C ASP A 694 37.35 -8.42 -17.30
N TYR A 695 36.13 -7.91 -17.50
CA TYR A 695 35.69 -7.33 -18.77
C TYR A 695 35.80 -5.80 -18.70
N GLU A 696 36.34 -5.14 -19.73
CA GLU A 696 36.34 -3.68 -19.76
C GLU A 696 34.93 -3.09 -19.99
N ILE A 697 34.68 -1.87 -19.49
CA ILE A 697 33.39 -1.15 -19.64
C ILE A 697 33.01 -0.91 -21.11
N PHE A 698 33.96 -0.98 -22.04
CA PHE A 698 33.73 -0.78 -23.48
C PHE A 698 33.99 -2.04 -24.34
N ALA A 699 34.13 -3.22 -23.73
CA ALA A 699 34.39 -4.50 -24.41
C ALA A 699 33.13 -5.12 -25.05
N PHE A 700 32.49 -4.40 -25.98
CA PHE A 700 31.30 -4.87 -26.70
C PHE A 700 31.55 -6.05 -27.66
N ASP A 701 32.81 -6.39 -27.89
CA ASP A 701 33.26 -7.54 -28.68
C ASP A 701 33.14 -8.88 -27.92
N GLN A 702 33.15 -8.86 -26.58
CA GLN A 702 33.02 -10.04 -25.71
C GLN A 702 31.55 -10.36 -25.38
N PHE A 703 30.69 -10.28 -26.39
CA PHE A 703 29.24 -10.31 -26.23
C PHE A 703 28.75 -11.65 -25.67
N ASP A 704 29.22 -12.77 -26.23
CA ASP A 704 28.74 -14.11 -25.89
C ASP A 704 29.16 -14.52 -24.47
N GLU A 705 30.38 -14.15 -24.08
CA GLU A 705 30.93 -14.41 -22.76
C GLU A 705 30.15 -13.66 -21.67
N LEU A 706 29.85 -12.37 -21.89
CA LEU A 706 29.09 -11.55 -20.96
C LEU A 706 27.66 -12.05 -20.78
N VAL A 707 26.95 -12.35 -21.87
CA VAL A 707 25.59 -12.91 -21.80
C VAL A 707 25.58 -14.24 -21.07
N ARG A 708 26.56 -15.12 -21.35
CA ARG A 708 26.67 -16.43 -20.68
C ARG A 708 26.95 -16.28 -19.18
N ALA A 709 27.86 -15.39 -18.79
CA ALA A 709 28.19 -15.14 -17.39
C ALA A 709 26.97 -14.70 -16.57
N GLY A 710 26.15 -13.82 -17.15
CA GLY A 710 24.88 -13.39 -16.54
C GLY A 710 23.88 -14.54 -16.39
N TYR A 711 23.71 -15.35 -17.44
CA TYR A 711 22.76 -16.48 -17.45
C TYR A 711 23.14 -17.57 -16.43
N GLU A 712 24.40 -18.00 -16.39
CA GLU A 712 24.87 -19.06 -15.48
C GLU A 712 24.76 -18.64 -14.00
N THR A 713 24.92 -17.35 -13.72
CA THR A 713 24.78 -16.79 -12.38
C THR A 713 23.31 -16.71 -11.97
N ALA A 714 22.48 -16.10 -12.82
CA ALA A 714 21.06 -15.91 -12.54
C ALA A 714 20.32 -17.24 -12.45
N ARG A 715 20.52 -18.17 -13.39
CA ARG A 715 19.82 -19.47 -13.41
C ARG A 715 19.97 -20.25 -12.09
N ARG A 716 21.13 -20.19 -11.44
CA ARG A 716 21.38 -20.87 -10.17
C ARG A 716 20.66 -20.23 -8.99
N GLN A 717 20.62 -18.89 -8.94
CA GLN A 717 20.12 -18.16 -7.78
C GLN A 717 18.63 -17.89 -7.86
N VAL A 718 18.15 -17.50 -9.04
CA VAL A 718 16.75 -17.10 -9.29
C VAL A 718 15.77 -18.26 -9.04
N SER A 719 16.06 -19.45 -9.58
CA SER A 719 15.22 -20.64 -9.37
C SER A 719 15.20 -21.08 -7.90
N ALA A 720 16.33 -20.97 -7.20
CA ALA A 720 16.43 -21.33 -5.79
C ALA A 720 15.71 -20.33 -4.86
N TRP A 721 15.55 -19.08 -5.28
CA TRP A 721 14.94 -18.01 -4.50
C TRP A 721 13.42 -17.95 -4.67
N TYR A 722 12.90 -18.06 -5.89
CA TYR A 722 11.46 -17.85 -6.13
C TYR A 722 10.55 -18.95 -5.55
N HIS A 723 11.07 -20.18 -5.45
CA HIS A 723 10.35 -21.32 -4.86
C HIS A 723 10.52 -21.45 -3.33
N ARG A 724 11.22 -20.49 -2.70
CA ARG A 724 11.23 -20.32 -1.24
C ARG A 724 10.15 -19.33 -0.84
#